data_AF-A0A9X2JIC0-F1
#
_entry.id   AF-A0A9X2JIC0-F1
#
_cell.length_a   1.000
_cell.length_b   1.000
_cell.length_c   1.000
_cell.angle_alpha   90.00
_cell.angle_beta   90.00
_cell.angle_gamma   90.00
#
_symmetry.space_group_name_H-M   'P 1'
#
loop_
_entity.id
_entity.type
_entity.pdbx_description
1 polymer ?
#
loop_
_entity_poly.entity_id
_entity_poly.type
_entity_poly.pdbx_seq_one_letter_code
_entity_poly.pdbx_strand_id
1 'polypeptide(L)'
;MRSIVFRPNSPLMRAVVAASVLVAASVAAAADMADHAKSLSVAPKDSAFYVAWVKNQQQMESIAESNTWKKFMAIPVVQMGWMQVQTQWQFPTQPELVQFKNWFDSEEGQDVFGLAKEMCAEEFFVYGDGSVTTLLQVLMEMNSEMTRAQFQSLQLYGGPDAVDEDVIARENAIKLLDKYKGQLGIPNLVTGFVIEDKARASRVLDIAENRLREAIQQEEDVPPWVLENLERRQVNGNELLTFTITGDQLPWDEIEEDLVEAPELYEKLKSLLEDKQVVFALGIVDNYMLLSVTGSLDFYENFGKGDSLAETKEFKRLSEHADQNVITLGYASGDFMKALASQKSSFEDLAVMAKGLLSMADLTEDESKAIEKDIDELKDDILKWLPKPGAVAATTFTTDRGYESFTYNWGEQPATMDGSKELTLIDHLGKDSLGWYVARGKQSPEGYDEFVDWCKRGFAHFETIGERQAPEDDWAEYTKVRDEVLPLLEQLDEANRKYLIPGFADGQSAIVLDASVTGKEWCDYMPASKKELPLPTIACVAGVSDASAVRDGAKIYYDVIQQAIDKARKANPDDVPPIVLQKPTESTTSSGTIYSYALPTEWGVDDRIAPNAGLSDSVLVLSALPELSEKLLAGSPPELDGPVADFDRPLLAAGHFKIAGFIEAAKPWIDYGIQVAIDQADEEGGNMVATVGFIKPQVDQLIEVMQAMDSYTGVTYRDGDAWVTHGEMRIIDLED
;
A
#
# COMPACT_ATOMS: atom_id res chain seq x y z
N MET A 1 -56.47 23.91 33.74
CA MET A 1 -56.69 25.38 33.72
C MET A 1 -55.84 25.94 32.58
N ARG A 2 -56.44 26.23 31.41
CA ARG A 2 -56.55 27.57 30.75
C ARG A 2 -55.19 28.30 30.65
N SER A 3 -54.66 28.73 29.50
CA SER A 3 -55.28 29.23 28.25
C SER A 3 -54.32 29.28 27.05
N ILE A 4 -54.91 29.34 25.86
CA ILE A 4 -54.39 29.50 24.49
C ILE A 4 -54.13 31.02 24.19
N VAL A 5 -53.24 31.33 23.22
CA VAL A 5 -53.42 32.28 22.06
C VAL A 5 -52.18 33.18 21.75
N PHE A 6 -51.52 32.82 20.63
CA PHE A 6 -50.95 33.55 19.48
C PHE A 6 -50.08 34.84 19.55
N ARG A 7 -49.04 34.82 18.66
CA ARG A 7 -48.34 35.90 17.90
C ARG A 7 -49.32 36.94 17.26
N PRO A 8 -48.94 38.00 16.49
CA PRO A 8 -47.64 38.63 16.13
C PRO A 8 -47.65 40.19 16.24
N ASN A 9 -46.53 40.88 15.97
CA ASN A 9 -46.42 42.17 15.23
C ASN A 9 -45.22 43.03 15.68
N SER A 10 -44.18 43.13 14.83
CA SER A 10 -43.65 44.45 14.48
C SER A 10 -42.92 44.38 13.12
N PRO A 11 -42.92 45.47 12.33
CA PRO A 11 -42.87 45.45 10.87
C PRO A 11 -41.50 45.88 10.30
N LEU A 12 -40.41 45.66 11.04
CA LEU A 12 -39.06 46.03 10.62
C LEU A 12 -38.24 44.87 10.02
N MET A 13 -38.82 43.67 9.94
CA MET A 13 -38.08 42.43 9.63
C MET A 13 -38.61 41.64 8.43
N ARG A 14 -39.35 42.29 7.51
CA ARG A 14 -39.97 41.63 6.33
C ARG A 14 -39.95 42.44 5.01
N ALA A 15 -39.01 43.37 4.85
CA ALA A 15 -38.95 44.20 3.62
C ALA A 15 -37.63 44.10 2.84
N VAL A 16 -36.80 43.06 3.03
CA VAL A 16 -35.57 42.87 2.23
C VAL A 16 -35.40 41.43 1.74
N VAL A 17 -36.50 40.74 1.43
CA VAL A 17 -36.47 39.55 0.58
C VAL A 17 -37.31 39.83 -0.66
N ALA A 18 -36.61 40.20 -1.74
CA ALA A 18 -36.88 39.88 -3.15
C ALA A 18 -36.49 41.04 -4.08
N ALA A 19 -35.28 40.90 -4.67
CA ALA A 19 -34.90 41.30 -6.03
C ALA A 19 -34.99 42.83 -6.39
N SER A 20 -33.95 43.54 -6.83
CA SER A 20 -32.74 43.15 -7.55
C SER A 20 -31.76 44.36 -7.63
N VAL A 21 -30.45 44.05 -7.66
CA VAL A 21 -29.41 44.64 -8.56
C VAL A 21 -28.64 45.91 -8.13
N LEU A 22 -27.32 45.69 -8.01
CA LEU A 22 -26.14 46.59 -8.04
C LEU A 22 -25.73 47.35 -6.76
N VAL A 23 -24.75 46.83 -6.01
CA VAL A 23 -23.33 47.31 -5.97
C VAL A 23 -22.45 46.21 -5.34
N ALA A 24 -21.48 45.71 -6.11
CA ALA A 24 -20.36 44.83 -5.76
C ALA A 24 -20.69 43.56 -4.95
N ALA A 25 -21.18 42.51 -5.61
CA ALA A 25 -20.33 41.33 -5.78
C ALA A 25 -18.83 41.69 -5.82
N SER A 26 -18.16 41.63 -4.66
CA SER A 26 -16.95 40.82 -4.67
C SER A 26 -17.47 39.42 -4.94
N VAL A 27 -17.23 38.91 -6.15
CA VAL A 27 -17.08 37.47 -6.32
C VAL A 27 -16.05 37.14 -5.25
N ALA A 28 -16.47 36.55 -4.12
CA ALA A 28 -15.52 35.80 -3.33
C ALA A 28 -15.02 34.79 -4.36
N ALA A 29 -13.79 34.99 -4.85
CA ALA A 29 -13.16 34.00 -5.68
C ALA A 29 -13.32 32.69 -4.91
N ALA A 30 -13.86 31.66 -5.57
CA ALA A 30 -13.86 30.34 -4.95
C ALA A 30 -12.42 30.10 -4.47
N ALA A 31 -12.25 29.76 -3.19
CA ALA A 31 -10.93 29.45 -2.66
C ALA A 31 -10.29 28.40 -3.59
N ASP A 32 -9.05 28.63 -3.99
CA ASP A 32 -8.33 27.77 -4.91
C ASP A 32 -7.30 26.96 -4.13
N MET A 33 -7.00 25.73 -4.56
CA MET A 33 -5.90 24.97 -3.95
C MET A 33 -4.55 25.69 -4.09
N ALA A 34 -4.38 26.53 -5.11
CA ALA A 34 -3.22 27.39 -5.27
C ALA A 34 -3.07 28.45 -4.16
N ASP A 35 -4.14 28.77 -3.42
CA ASP A 35 -4.07 29.66 -2.25
C ASP A 35 -3.38 28.98 -1.04
N HIS A 36 -3.35 27.64 -1.00
CA HIS A 36 -2.70 26.87 0.07
C HIS A 36 -1.28 26.46 -0.28
N ALA A 37 -1.01 26.08 -1.52
CA ALA A 37 0.31 25.70 -2.00
C ALA A 37 0.74 26.62 -3.14
N LYS A 38 1.69 27.51 -2.86
CA LYS A 38 2.20 28.48 -3.84
C LYS A 38 2.85 27.76 -5.02
N SER A 39 3.50 26.61 -4.76
CA SER A 39 4.17 25.82 -5.79
C SER A 39 3.21 25.26 -6.84
N LEU A 40 1.92 25.09 -6.52
CA LEU A 40 0.94 24.57 -7.46
C LEU A 40 0.73 25.49 -8.67
N SER A 41 0.92 26.80 -8.47
CA SER A 41 0.83 27.81 -9.53
C SER A 41 2.05 27.82 -10.47
N VAL A 42 3.18 27.24 -10.04
CA VAL A 42 4.43 27.21 -10.82
C VAL A 42 4.79 25.81 -11.30
N ALA A 43 4.19 24.77 -10.73
CA ALA A 43 4.28 23.40 -11.21
C ALA A 43 3.69 23.30 -12.63
N PRO A 44 4.43 22.77 -13.61
CA PRO A 44 3.93 22.62 -14.97
C PRO A 44 2.69 21.72 -15.04
N LYS A 45 1.76 22.04 -15.94
CA LYS A 45 0.56 21.22 -16.18
C LYS A 45 0.85 19.78 -16.60
N ASP A 46 1.99 19.55 -17.24
CA ASP A 46 2.44 18.23 -17.71
C ASP A 46 3.34 17.49 -16.71
N SER A 47 3.38 17.91 -15.44
CA SER A 47 3.99 17.13 -14.37
C SER A 47 3.44 15.69 -14.37
N ALA A 48 4.34 14.71 -14.29
CA ALA A 48 3.99 13.32 -14.13
C ALA A 48 3.46 13.03 -12.73
N PHE A 49 4.03 13.67 -11.70
CA PHE A 49 3.55 13.65 -10.32
C PHE A 49 3.92 14.96 -9.63
N TYR A 50 3.20 15.29 -8.56
CA TYR A 50 3.44 16.46 -7.71
C TYR A 50 2.99 16.13 -6.28
N VAL A 51 3.77 16.52 -5.29
CA VAL A 51 3.38 16.46 -3.88
C VAL A 51 3.84 17.74 -3.19
N ALA A 52 2.99 18.33 -2.36
CA ALA A 52 3.34 19.45 -1.50
C ALA A 52 2.85 19.24 -0.07
N TRP A 53 3.70 19.58 0.88
CA TRP A 53 3.40 19.66 2.30
C TRP A 53 3.45 21.11 2.74
N VAL A 54 2.35 21.60 3.31
CA VAL A 54 2.17 23.00 3.67
C VAL A 54 1.86 23.16 5.16
N LYS A 55 2.16 24.34 5.71
CA LYS A 55 1.93 24.67 7.13
C LYS A 55 2.68 23.72 8.08
N ASN A 56 3.87 23.28 7.67
CA ASN A 56 4.66 22.28 8.41
C ASN A 56 5.08 22.80 9.79
N GLN A 57 5.46 24.08 9.90
CA GLN A 57 5.78 24.69 11.19
C GLN A 57 4.56 24.66 12.13
N GLN A 58 3.39 25.04 11.65
CA GLN A 58 2.15 25.01 12.43
C GLN A 58 1.84 23.59 12.93
N GLN A 59 2.02 22.57 12.09
CA GLN A 59 1.83 21.17 12.49
C GLN A 59 2.83 20.74 13.56
N MET A 60 4.11 21.07 13.39
CA MET A 60 5.16 20.76 14.36
C MET A 60 4.94 21.47 15.70
N GLU A 61 4.49 22.73 15.68
CA GLU A 61 4.13 23.49 16.89
C GLU A 61 2.92 22.86 17.60
N SER A 62 1.88 22.49 16.84
CA SER A 62 0.72 21.79 17.40
C SER A 62 1.10 20.47 18.08
N ILE A 63 2.04 19.72 17.52
CA ILE A 63 2.56 18.49 18.16
C ILE A 63 3.37 18.84 19.41
N ALA A 64 4.28 19.82 19.33
CA ALA A 64 5.16 20.20 20.43
C ALA A 64 4.39 20.75 21.65
N GLU A 65 3.24 21.37 21.42
CA GLU A 65 2.36 21.91 22.47
C GLU A 65 1.41 20.87 23.08
N SER A 66 1.28 19.70 22.44
CA SER A 66 0.34 18.65 22.84
C SER A 66 0.74 17.98 24.15
N ASN A 67 -0.26 17.47 24.88
CA ASN A 67 -0.04 16.70 26.08
C ASN A 67 0.59 15.33 25.77
N THR A 68 0.25 14.73 24.64
CA THR A 68 0.92 13.52 24.12
C THR A 68 2.44 13.73 24.01
N TRP A 69 2.90 14.85 23.45
CA TRP A 69 4.33 15.16 23.34
C TRP A 69 4.98 15.39 24.70
N LYS A 70 4.30 16.11 25.61
CA LYS A 70 4.77 16.30 26.99
C LYS A 70 4.95 14.96 27.71
N LYS A 71 3.98 14.05 27.58
CA LYS A 71 4.05 12.69 28.15
C LYS A 71 5.22 11.90 27.55
N PHE A 72 5.40 11.93 26.23
CA PHE A 72 6.55 11.30 25.57
C PHE A 72 7.88 11.82 26.11
N MET A 73 8.05 13.14 26.20
CA MET A 73 9.26 13.77 26.74
C MET A 73 9.44 13.57 28.26
N ALA A 74 8.39 13.15 28.98
CA ALA A 74 8.45 12.80 30.39
C ALA A 74 8.92 11.36 30.66
N ILE A 75 9.01 10.51 29.63
CA ILE A 75 9.49 9.12 29.77
C ILE A 75 10.97 9.12 30.18
N PRO A 76 11.38 8.41 31.24
CA PRO A 76 12.77 8.44 31.72
C PRO A 76 13.83 8.08 30.68
N VAL A 77 13.63 7.06 29.83
CA VAL A 77 14.59 6.69 28.76
C VAL A 77 14.68 7.78 27.70
N VAL A 78 13.58 8.47 27.39
CA VAL A 78 13.58 9.61 26.47
C VAL A 78 14.37 10.76 27.10
N GLN A 79 14.14 11.07 28.39
CA GLN A 79 14.91 12.09 29.10
C GLN A 79 16.40 11.77 29.20
N MET A 80 16.75 10.51 29.51
CA MET A 80 18.13 10.06 29.55
C MET A 80 18.78 10.12 28.16
N GLY A 81 18.09 9.65 27.12
CA GLY A 81 18.56 9.71 25.74
C GLY A 81 18.76 11.16 25.29
N TRP A 82 17.79 12.03 25.56
CA TRP A 82 17.88 13.46 25.28
C TRP A 82 19.02 14.13 26.05
N MET A 83 19.19 13.79 27.33
CA MET A 83 20.32 14.28 28.14
C MET A 83 21.66 13.78 27.60
N GLN A 84 21.74 12.54 27.11
CA GLN A 84 22.94 12.00 26.46
C GLN A 84 23.24 12.74 25.16
N VAL A 85 22.24 12.98 24.31
CA VAL A 85 22.39 13.80 23.10
C VAL A 85 22.87 15.20 23.47
N GLN A 86 22.26 15.85 24.46
CA GLN A 86 22.69 17.16 24.95
C GLN A 86 24.10 17.14 25.51
N THR A 87 24.48 16.09 26.24
CA THR A 87 25.83 15.94 26.82
C THR A 87 26.87 15.72 25.73
N GLN A 88 26.59 14.85 24.75
CA GLN A 88 27.47 14.62 23.61
C GLN A 88 27.59 15.87 22.73
N TRP A 89 26.50 16.64 22.60
CA TRP A 89 26.53 17.92 21.92
C TRP A 89 27.32 18.99 22.70
N GLN A 90 27.19 19.06 24.03
CA GLN A 90 27.93 20.04 24.84
C GLN A 90 29.41 19.67 25.00
N PHE A 91 29.72 18.38 25.08
CA PHE A 91 31.06 17.83 25.30
C PHE A 91 31.40 16.76 24.24
N PRO A 92 31.49 17.13 22.96
CA PRO A 92 31.78 16.17 21.89
C PRO A 92 33.19 15.61 22.05
N THR A 93 33.30 14.28 22.05
CA THR A 93 34.59 13.56 22.16
C THR A 93 35.12 13.09 20.82
N GLN A 94 34.25 12.92 19.83
CA GLN A 94 34.62 12.56 18.45
C GLN A 94 35.12 13.81 17.71
N PRO A 95 36.32 13.78 17.09
CA PRO A 95 36.87 14.92 16.36
C PRO A 95 35.92 15.49 15.31
N GLU A 96 35.19 14.63 14.60
CA GLU A 96 34.23 15.00 13.56
C GLU A 96 33.05 15.79 14.15
N LEU A 97 32.53 15.35 15.30
CA LEU A 97 31.44 16.05 16.00
C LEU A 97 31.88 17.40 16.58
N VAL A 98 33.14 17.50 17.05
CA VAL A 98 33.72 18.78 17.48
C VAL A 98 33.78 19.78 16.31
N GLN A 99 34.25 19.32 15.15
CA GLN A 99 34.33 20.15 13.94
C GLN A 99 32.94 20.59 13.48
N PHE A 100 31.99 19.64 13.40
CA PHE A 100 30.61 19.93 13.04
C PHE A 100 29.96 20.93 14.00
N LYS A 101 30.12 20.74 15.31
CA LYS A 101 29.57 21.68 16.31
C LYS A 101 30.18 23.07 16.17
N ASN A 102 31.50 23.19 16.03
CA ASN A 102 32.16 24.48 15.87
C ASN A 102 31.68 25.20 14.61
N TRP A 103 31.43 24.45 13.53
CA TRP A 103 30.81 24.99 12.33
C TRP A 103 29.35 25.38 12.58
N PHE A 104 28.54 24.52 13.20
CA PHE A 104 27.13 24.79 13.50
C PHE A 104 26.97 26.05 14.35
N ASP A 105 27.83 26.25 15.35
CA ASP A 105 27.83 27.43 16.23
C ASP A 105 28.41 28.70 15.56
N SER A 106 29.03 28.57 14.38
CA SER A 106 29.52 29.72 13.61
C SER A 106 28.38 30.46 12.91
N GLU A 107 28.66 31.69 12.44
CA GLU A 107 27.69 32.47 11.66
C GLU A 107 27.24 31.72 10.39
N GLU A 108 28.17 31.05 9.69
CA GLU A 108 27.87 30.22 8.52
C GLU A 108 26.91 29.08 8.87
N GLY A 109 27.19 28.33 9.95
CA GLY A 109 26.36 27.21 10.36
C GLY A 109 24.96 27.63 10.80
N GLN A 110 24.85 28.77 11.48
CA GLN A 110 23.56 29.34 11.87
C GLN A 110 22.76 29.87 10.68
N ASP A 111 23.40 30.45 9.65
CA ASP A 111 22.74 30.82 8.40
C ASP A 111 22.19 29.58 7.66
N VAL A 112 22.98 28.51 7.57
CA VAL A 112 22.55 27.24 6.95
C VAL A 112 21.39 26.62 7.74
N PHE A 113 21.50 26.53 9.05
CA PHE A 113 20.44 26.00 9.90
C PHE A 113 19.16 26.85 9.84
N GLY A 114 19.32 28.18 9.83
CA GLY A 114 18.21 29.12 9.68
C GLY A 114 17.46 28.93 8.37
N LEU A 115 18.19 28.75 7.26
CA LEU A 115 17.58 28.45 5.96
C LEU A 115 16.92 27.07 5.97
N ALA A 116 17.56 26.03 6.52
CA ALA A 116 16.99 24.68 6.57
C ALA A 116 15.67 24.65 7.38
N LYS A 117 15.60 25.39 8.49
CA LYS A 117 14.36 25.56 9.26
C LYS A 117 13.27 26.23 8.42
N GLU A 118 13.62 27.28 7.69
CA GLU A 118 12.71 28.05 6.84
C GLU A 118 12.19 27.22 5.66
N MET A 119 13.08 26.49 4.98
CA MET A 119 12.75 25.56 3.90
C MET A 119 11.68 24.54 4.30
N CYS A 120 11.73 24.05 5.53
CA CYS A 120 10.78 23.07 6.05
C CYS A 120 9.57 23.68 6.77
N ALA A 121 9.43 25.01 6.85
CA ALA A 121 8.41 25.66 7.68
C ALA A 121 7.07 25.84 6.95
N GLU A 122 7.08 26.54 5.82
CA GLU A 122 5.86 26.96 5.14
C GLU A 122 5.40 25.94 4.10
N GLU A 123 6.25 25.63 3.13
CA GLU A 123 5.91 24.76 2.02
C GLU A 123 7.16 24.06 1.48
N PHE A 124 7.06 22.74 1.37
CA PHE A 124 8.01 21.86 0.72
C PHE A 124 7.27 21.08 -0.36
N PHE A 125 7.83 21.01 -1.57
CA PHE A 125 7.20 20.29 -2.67
C PHE A 125 8.20 19.53 -3.53
N VAL A 126 7.70 18.49 -4.19
CA VAL A 126 8.45 17.69 -5.16
C VAL A 126 7.56 17.47 -6.36
N TYR A 127 8.11 17.62 -7.56
CA TYR A 127 7.45 17.16 -8.78
C TYR A 127 8.47 16.66 -9.79
N GLY A 128 8.00 15.82 -10.71
CA GLY A 128 8.77 15.39 -11.87
C GLY A 128 7.90 15.41 -13.12
N ASP A 129 8.51 15.59 -14.29
CA ASP A 129 7.81 15.54 -15.57
C ASP A 129 7.77 14.12 -16.18
N GLY A 130 7.25 14.01 -17.41
CA GLY A 130 7.15 12.73 -18.12
C GLY A 130 8.46 11.95 -18.27
N SER A 131 9.62 12.61 -18.22
CA SER A 131 10.92 11.93 -18.28
C SER A 131 11.16 10.99 -17.10
N VAL A 132 10.65 11.34 -15.91
CA VAL A 132 10.70 10.47 -14.72
C VAL A 132 9.83 9.22 -14.92
N THR A 133 8.68 9.38 -15.59
CA THR A 133 7.79 8.26 -15.93
C THR A 133 8.52 7.27 -16.84
N THR A 134 9.16 7.76 -17.90
CA THR A 134 9.93 6.91 -18.82
C THR A 134 11.08 6.20 -18.11
N LEU A 135 11.82 6.90 -17.24
CA LEU A 135 12.91 6.28 -16.47
C LEU A 135 12.39 5.15 -15.58
N LEU A 136 11.30 5.38 -14.84
CA LEU A 136 10.68 4.35 -14.00
C LEU A 136 10.20 3.15 -14.81
N GLN A 137 9.59 3.37 -15.99
CA GLN A 137 9.19 2.28 -16.88
C GLN A 137 10.38 1.42 -17.30
N VAL A 138 11.49 2.05 -17.69
CA VAL A 138 12.71 1.33 -18.06
C VAL A 138 13.29 0.55 -16.89
N LEU A 139 13.35 1.13 -15.69
CA LEU A 139 13.84 0.42 -14.50
C LEU A 139 12.96 -0.79 -14.12
N MET A 140 11.64 -0.62 -14.16
CA MET A 140 10.70 -1.70 -13.85
C MET A 140 10.71 -2.80 -14.92
N GLU A 141 10.74 -2.44 -16.20
CA GLU A 141 10.87 -3.41 -17.29
C GLU A 141 12.22 -4.12 -17.24
N MET A 142 13.32 -3.42 -16.95
CA MET A 142 14.64 -4.05 -16.79
C MET A 142 14.62 -5.10 -15.67
N ASN A 143 14.06 -4.79 -14.50
CA ASN A 143 13.95 -5.74 -13.41
C ASN A 143 13.09 -6.97 -13.76
N SER A 144 12.00 -6.75 -14.51
CA SER A 144 11.15 -7.83 -15.02
C SER A 144 11.88 -8.68 -16.07
N GLU A 145 12.60 -8.06 -17.00
CA GLU A 145 13.40 -8.76 -18.02
C GLU A 145 14.57 -9.56 -17.44
N MET A 146 15.23 -9.06 -16.38
CA MET A 146 16.23 -9.82 -15.62
C MET A 146 15.60 -11.06 -14.98
N THR A 147 14.42 -10.90 -14.37
CA THR A 147 13.67 -12.03 -13.80
C THR A 147 13.25 -13.03 -14.88
N ARG A 148 12.82 -12.56 -16.05
CA ARG A 148 12.47 -13.41 -17.21
C ARG A 148 13.68 -14.15 -17.77
N ALA A 149 14.85 -13.50 -17.84
CA ALA A 149 16.07 -14.11 -18.35
C ALA A 149 16.46 -15.35 -17.53
N GLN A 150 16.32 -15.30 -16.20
CA GLN A 150 16.51 -16.45 -15.32
C GLN A 150 15.59 -17.63 -15.69
N PHE A 151 14.32 -17.37 -16.01
CA PHE A 151 13.39 -18.43 -16.42
C PHE A 151 13.61 -18.91 -17.85
N GLN A 152 14.04 -18.03 -18.76
CA GLN A 152 14.37 -18.39 -20.14
C GLN A 152 15.67 -19.21 -20.22
N SER A 153 16.67 -18.95 -19.38
CA SER A 153 17.88 -19.78 -19.32
C SER A 153 17.55 -21.21 -18.87
N LEU A 154 16.65 -21.33 -17.90
CA LEU A 154 16.06 -22.60 -17.50
C LEU A 154 15.30 -23.27 -18.65
N GLN A 155 14.64 -22.52 -19.53
CA GLN A 155 13.95 -23.12 -20.69
C GLN A 155 14.90 -23.86 -21.61
N LEU A 156 16.06 -23.26 -21.84
CA LEU A 156 17.05 -23.73 -22.80
C LEU A 156 18.05 -24.72 -22.17
N TYR A 157 17.93 -24.99 -20.87
CA TYR A 157 18.88 -25.79 -20.11
C TYR A 157 19.00 -27.23 -20.64
N GLY A 158 20.22 -27.65 -20.99
CA GLY A 158 20.54 -29.02 -21.44
C GLY A 158 20.26 -29.33 -22.92
N GLY A 159 19.77 -28.36 -23.70
CA GLY A 159 19.58 -28.47 -25.15
C GLY A 159 20.77 -27.96 -25.99
N PRO A 160 20.78 -28.18 -27.33
CA PRO A 160 21.80 -27.62 -28.23
C PRO A 160 21.78 -26.08 -28.29
N ASP A 161 20.67 -25.47 -27.88
CA ASP A 161 20.45 -24.02 -27.81
C ASP A 161 20.56 -23.48 -26.37
N ALA A 162 21.23 -24.20 -25.45
CA ALA A 162 21.45 -23.73 -24.08
C ALA A 162 22.26 -22.43 -24.08
N VAL A 163 21.64 -21.36 -23.59
CA VAL A 163 22.26 -20.03 -23.46
C VAL A 163 22.34 -19.67 -21.98
N ASP A 164 23.47 -19.10 -21.57
CA ASP A 164 23.67 -18.62 -20.20
C ASP A 164 22.66 -17.50 -19.88
N GLU A 165 22.20 -17.45 -18.62
CA GLU A 165 21.32 -16.40 -18.11
C GLU A 165 21.90 -15.02 -18.40
N ASP A 166 23.21 -14.86 -18.20
CA ASP A 166 23.90 -13.60 -18.43
C ASP A 166 23.79 -13.15 -19.89
N VAL A 167 23.82 -14.08 -20.85
CA VAL A 167 23.70 -13.76 -22.27
C VAL A 167 22.27 -13.34 -22.62
N ILE A 168 21.25 -14.02 -22.08
CA ILE A 168 19.84 -13.67 -22.29
C ILE A 168 19.52 -12.31 -21.65
N ALA A 169 19.98 -12.09 -20.42
CA ALA A 169 19.84 -10.83 -19.71
C ALA A 169 20.47 -9.67 -20.50
N ARG A 170 21.69 -9.86 -21.03
CA ARG A 170 22.37 -8.88 -21.90
C ARG A 170 21.55 -8.59 -23.16
N GLU A 171 21.06 -9.61 -23.86
CA GLU A 171 20.22 -9.41 -25.06
C GLU A 171 18.91 -8.67 -24.75
N ASN A 172 18.25 -9.00 -23.63
CA ASN A 172 17.00 -8.34 -23.23
C ASN A 172 17.24 -6.88 -22.83
N ALA A 173 18.33 -6.59 -22.11
CA ALA A 173 18.76 -5.22 -21.82
C ALA A 173 19.03 -4.45 -23.13
N ILE A 174 19.73 -5.05 -24.08
CA ILE A 174 20.00 -4.49 -25.41
C ILE A 174 18.70 -4.16 -26.16
N LYS A 175 17.72 -5.09 -26.19
CA LYS A 175 16.41 -4.91 -26.83
C LYS A 175 15.60 -3.80 -26.13
N LEU A 176 15.67 -3.75 -24.80
CA LEU A 176 15.00 -2.73 -24.00
C LEU A 176 15.56 -1.33 -24.29
N LEU A 177 16.88 -1.20 -24.33
CA LEU A 177 17.55 0.05 -24.70
C LEU A 177 17.19 0.50 -26.12
N ASP A 178 17.06 -0.44 -27.07
CA ASP A 178 16.57 -0.13 -28.42
C ASP A 178 15.11 0.32 -28.44
N LYS A 179 14.24 -0.34 -27.66
CA LYS A 179 12.81 -0.01 -27.53
C LYS A 179 12.60 1.42 -27.05
N TYR A 180 13.39 1.85 -26.08
CA TYR A 180 13.32 3.19 -25.49
C TYR A 180 14.32 4.18 -26.09
N LYS A 181 14.99 3.80 -27.17
CA LYS A 181 15.94 4.69 -27.87
C LYS A 181 15.24 5.96 -28.34
N GLY A 182 15.77 7.11 -27.94
CA GLY A 182 15.20 8.43 -28.22
C GLY A 182 14.10 8.89 -27.25
N GLN A 183 13.60 8.01 -26.38
CA GLN A 183 12.70 8.38 -25.27
C GLN A 183 13.46 8.55 -23.96
N LEU A 184 14.58 7.83 -23.80
CA LEU A 184 15.48 7.94 -22.67
C LEU A 184 16.11 9.34 -22.60
N GLY A 185 15.53 10.20 -21.77
CA GLY A 185 16.05 11.50 -21.39
C GLY A 185 16.67 11.47 -20.01
N ILE A 186 17.33 12.57 -19.63
CA ILE A 186 17.70 12.81 -18.23
C ILE A 186 16.42 13.20 -17.49
N PRO A 187 16.11 12.57 -16.35
CA PRO A 187 14.93 12.91 -15.59
C PRO A 187 14.97 14.37 -15.16
N ASN A 188 13.84 15.06 -15.24
CA ASN A 188 13.66 16.36 -14.64
C ASN A 188 12.86 16.18 -13.34
N LEU A 189 13.58 16.24 -12.23
CA LEU A 189 13.06 16.12 -10.88
C LEU A 189 13.38 17.40 -10.12
N VAL A 190 12.35 18.03 -9.56
CA VAL A 190 12.47 19.30 -8.86
C VAL A 190 11.94 19.14 -7.45
N THR A 191 12.77 19.50 -6.49
CA THR A 191 12.44 19.65 -5.09
C THR A 191 12.53 21.13 -4.76
N GLY A 192 11.45 21.71 -4.23
CA GLY A 192 11.40 23.13 -3.95
C GLY A 192 10.90 23.45 -2.55
N PHE A 193 11.31 24.63 -2.09
CA PHE A 193 10.99 25.14 -0.76
C PHE A 193 10.64 26.61 -0.88
N VAL A 194 9.56 27.05 -0.24
CA VAL A 194 9.25 28.48 -0.15
C VAL A 194 10.17 29.13 0.88
N ILE A 195 10.80 30.24 0.49
CA ILE A 195 11.70 31.02 1.34
C ILE A 195 11.29 32.50 1.35
N GLU A 196 11.56 33.17 2.45
CA GLU A 196 11.37 34.59 2.70
C GLU A 196 12.71 35.36 2.68
N ASP A 197 13.75 34.82 3.32
CA ASP A 197 15.07 35.46 3.46
C ASP A 197 16.02 35.07 2.32
N LYS A 198 15.79 35.67 1.15
CA LYS A 198 16.66 35.46 -0.05
C LYS A 198 18.11 35.83 0.19
N ALA A 199 18.37 36.79 1.07
CA ALA A 199 19.74 37.21 1.39
C ALA A 199 20.45 36.10 2.18
N ARG A 200 19.78 35.45 3.13
CA ARG A 200 20.31 34.25 3.80
C ARG A 200 20.50 33.11 2.81
N ALA A 201 19.53 32.85 1.94
CA ALA A 201 19.66 31.81 0.93
C ALA A 201 20.88 32.01 0.02
N SER A 202 21.13 33.25 -0.43
CA SER A 202 22.29 33.57 -1.27
C SER A 202 23.62 33.35 -0.52
N ARG A 203 23.71 33.75 0.76
CA ARG A 203 24.87 33.44 1.62
C ARG A 203 25.07 31.94 1.81
N VAL A 204 23.99 31.17 1.97
CA VAL A 204 24.07 29.71 2.08
C VAL A 204 24.54 29.07 0.78
N LEU A 205 24.15 29.59 -0.39
CA LEU A 205 24.71 29.14 -1.65
C LEU A 205 26.22 29.41 -1.75
N ASP A 206 26.71 30.57 -1.28
CA ASP A 206 28.16 30.85 -1.22
C ASP A 206 28.88 29.87 -0.29
N ILE A 207 28.30 29.59 0.88
CA ILE A 207 28.83 28.61 1.83
C ILE A 207 28.88 27.23 1.18
N ALA A 208 27.80 26.79 0.52
CA ALA A 208 27.72 25.50 -0.15
C ALA A 208 28.76 25.37 -1.26
N GLU A 209 28.92 26.39 -2.10
CA GLU A 209 29.95 26.41 -3.14
C GLU A 209 31.35 26.25 -2.55
N ASN A 210 31.71 27.10 -1.57
CA ASN A 210 33.05 27.09 -0.98
C ASN A 210 33.35 25.74 -0.33
N ARG A 211 32.40 25.17 0.42
CA ARG A 211 32.58 23.87 1.08
C ARG A 211 32.69 22.72 0.10
N LEU A 212 31.89 22.71 -0.96
CA LEU A 212 32.00 21.70 -2.02
C LEU A 212 33.36 21.80 -2.72
N ARG A 213 33.82 23.01 -3.04
CA ARG A 213 35.15 23.21 -3.63
C ARG A 213 36.27 22.73 -2.71
N GLU A 214 36.22 23.07 -1.42
CA GLU A 214 37.19 22.63 -0.42
C GLU A 214 37.20 21.10 -0.31
N ALA A 215 36.03 20.46 -0.26
CA ALA A 215 35.91 19.00 -0.18
C ALA A 215 36.48 18.31 -1.43
N ILE A 216 36.14 18.81 -2.62
CA ILE A 216 36.66 18.28 -3.90
C ILE A 216 38.19 18.43 -3.98
N GLN A 217 38.75 19.55 -3.50
CA GLN A 217 40.18 19.80 -3.53
C GLN A 217 40.98 18.97 -2.52
N GLN A 218 40.35 18.47 -1.46
CA GLN A 218 40.99 17.63 -0.45
C GLN A 218 41.08 16.17 -0.87
N GLU A 219 40.32 15.75 -1.87
CA GLU A 219 40.29 14.37 -2.35
C GLU A 219 41.32 14.19 -3.48
N GLU A 220 42.30 13.30 -3.29
CA GLU A 220 43.42 13.13 -4.24
C GLU A 220 42.99 12.46 -5.57
N ASP A 221 41.92 11.68 -5.54
CA ASP A 221 41.46 10.84 -6.67
C ASP A 221 40.31 11.47 -7.48
N VAL A 222 39.95 12.74 -7.24
CA VAL A 222 38.86 13.40 -7.97
C VAL A 222 39.37 14.01 -9.28
N PRO A 223 38.75 13.68 -10.44
CA PRO A 223 39.15 14.26 -11.71
C PRO A 223 39.03 15.80 -11.74
N PRO A 224 39.94 16.52 -12.43
CA PRO A 224 39.91 17.99 -12.48
C PRO A 224 38.59 18.58 -12.98
N TRP A 225 37.93 17.88 -13.91
CA TRP A 225 36.66 18.32 -14.50
C TRP A 225 35.55 18.45 -13.45
N VAL A 226 35.62 17.74 -12.32
CA VAL A 226 34.62 17.83 -11.25
C VAL A 226 34.60 19.23 -10.63
N LEU A 227 35.78 19.80 -10.38
CA LEU A 227 35.89 21.16 -9.86
C LEU A 227 35.56 22.22 -10.93
N GLU A 228 35.92 21.96 -12.18
CA GLU A 228 35.64 22.83 -13.33
C GLU A 228 34.13 22.94 -13.61
N ASN A 229 33.40 21.83 -13.46
CA ASN A 229 31.95 21.77 -13.72
C ASN A 229 31.09 22.27 -12.54
N LEU A 230 31.68 22.55 -11.38
CA LEU A 230 31.00 23.21 -10.27
C LEU A 230 31.03 24.73 -10.53
N GLU A 231 29.89 25.30 -10.88
CA GLU A 231 29.79 26.68 -11.37
C GLU A 231 28.69 27.49 -10.69
N ARG A 232 28.94 28.80 -10.50
CA ARG A 232 27.88 29.78 -10.27
C ARG A 232 27.34 30.26 -11.61
N ARG A 233 26.03 30.09 -11.82
CA ARG A 233 25.34 30.55 -13.03
C ARG A 233 24.22 31.51 -12.67
N GLN A 234 24.01 32.48 -13.56
CA GLN A 234 22.85 33.34 -13.55
C GLN A 234 21.94 32.97 -14.71
N VAL A 235 20.70 32.58 -14.42
CA VAL A 235 19.71 32.17 -15.43
C VAL A 235 18.45 33.00 -15.22
N ASN A 236 18.09 33.86 -16.17
CA ASN A 236 16.99 34.83 -16.03
C ASN A 236 17.06 35.70 -14.76
N GLY A 237 18.27 36.01 -14.28
CA GLY A 237 18.49 36.79 -13.06
C GLY A 237 18.41 35.98 -11.76
N ASN A 238 18.20 34.67 -11.85
CA ASN A 238 18.22 33.74 -10.73
C ASN A 238 19.64 33.22 -10.49
N GLU A 239 20.02 33.06 -9.23
CA GLU A 239 21.34 32.58 -8.81
C GLU A 239 21.32 31.07 -8.61
N LEU A 240 22.20 30.38 -9.32
CA LEU A 240 22.33 28.92 -9.30
C LEU A 240 23.75 28.53 -8.95
N LEU A 241 23.89 27.49 -8.13
CA LEU A 241 25.06 26.65 -8.04
C LEU A 241 24.77 25.37 -8.81
N THR A 242 25.53 25.12 -9.87
CA THR A 242 25.31 23.98 -10.76
C THR A 242 26.51 23.06 -10.77
N PHE A 243 26.26 21.75 -10.77
CA PHE A 243 27.25 20.74 -11.05
C PHE A 243 26.79 19.92 -12.26
N THR A 244 27.56 19.99 -13.34
CA THR A 244 27.24 19.29 -14.59
C THR A 244 28.11 18.05 -14.71
N ILE A 245 27.54 16.93 -15.19
CA ILE A 245 28.28 15.76 -15.63
C ILE A 245 27.90 15.51 -17.07
N THR A 246 28.86 15.52 -17.98
CA THR A 246 28.62 15.16 -19.39
C THR A 246 28.94 13.69 -19.64
N GLY A 247 28.28 13.09 -20.62
CA GLY A 247 28.40 11.67 -20.91
C GLY A 247 29.82 11.24 -21.24
N ASP A 248 30.59 12.08 -21.94
CA ASP A 248 32.00 11.86 -22.26
C ASP A 248 32.94 11.89 -21.05
N GLN A 249 32.48 12.41 -19.90
CA GLN A 249 33.23 12.44 -18.63
C GLN A 249 33.04 11.18 -17.79
N LEU A 250 32.10 10.30 -18.15
CA LEU A 250 31.93 9.01 -17.47
C LEU A 250 33.20 8.16 -17.64
N PRO A 251 33.54 7.30 -16.66
CA PRO A 251 34.72 6.45 -16.72
C PRO A 251 34.48 5.28 -17.70
N TRP A 252 34.36 5.58 -19.00
CA TRP A 252 34.04 4.61 -20.05
C TRP A 252 35.04 3.47 -20.11
N ASP A 253 36.31 3.70 -19.80
CA ASP A 253 37.33 2.65 -19.75
C ASP A 253 37.02 1.64 -18.63
N GLU A 254 36.64 2.10 -17.43
CA GLU A 254 36.24 1.22 -16.32
C GLU A 254 34.93 0.49 -16.63
N ILE A 255 33.96 1.18 -17.25
CA ILE A 255 32.70 0.59 -17.67
C ILE A 255 32.92 -0.46 -18.77
N GLU A 256 33.86 -0.23 -19.70
CA GLU A 256 34.24 -1.20 -20.74
C GLU A 256 34.91 -2.43 -20.13
N GLU A 257 35.74 -2.27 -19.10
CA GLU A 257 36.34 -3.37 -18.34
C GLU A 257 35.27 -4.21 -17.62
N ASP A 258 34.31 -3.55 -16.95
CA ASP A 258 33.18 -4.21 -16.27
C ASP A 258 32.24 -4.92 -17.25
N LEU A 259 32.13 -4.40 -18.49
CA LEU A 259 31.28 -4.94 -19.56
C LEU A 259 32.08 -5.64 -20.67
N VAL A 260 33.29 -6.14 -20.37
CA VAL A 260 34.17 -6.78 -21.37
C VAL A 260 33.51 -7.96 -22.09
N GLU A 261 32.63 -8.68 -21.40
CA GLU A 261 31.87 -9.80 -21.96
C GLU A 261 30.57 -9.38 -22.67
N ALA A 262 30.25 -8.09 -22.69
CA ALA A 262 29.04 -7.51 -23.26
C ALA A 262 29.34 -6.25 -24.11
N PRO A 263 30.23 -6.32 -25.12
CA PRO A 263 30.70 -5.14 -25.87
C PRO A 263 29.57 -4.42 -26.62
N GLU A 264 28.54 -5.12 -27.09
CA GLU A 264 27.38 -4.46 -27.73
C GLU A 264 26.57 -3.65 -26.72
N LEU A 265 26.40 -4.14 -25.49
CA LEU A 265 25.70 -3.41 -24.44
C LEU A 265 26.48 -2.15 -24.06
N TYR A 266 27.81 -2.26 -23.92
CA TYR A 266 28.70 -1.12 -23.72
C TYR A 266 28.53 -0.06 -24.83
N GLU A 267 28.64 -0.44 -26.10
CA GLU A 267 28.48 0.47 -27.23
C GLU A 267 27.10 1.15 -27.24
N LYS A 268 26.04 0.41 -26.85
CA LYS A 268 24.68 0.98 -26.75
C LYS A 268 24.58 1.97 -25.60
N LEU A 269 25.04 1.62 -24.40
CA LEU A 269 25.05 2.52 -23.25
C LEU A 269 25.85 3.79 -23.56
N LYS A 270 27.03 3.64 -24.15
CA LYS A 270 27.86 4.75 -24.62
C LYS A 270 27.12 5.62 -25.62
N SER A 271 26.59 5.05 -26.70
CA SER A 271 25.83 5.81 -27.70
C SER A 271 24.58 6.51 -27.15
N LEU A 272 24.01 6.01 -26.05
CA LEU A 272 22.85 6.61 -25.39
C LEU A 272 23.23 7.73 -24.44
N LEU A 273 24.37 7.64 -23.76
CA LEU A 273 24.73 8.56 -22.67
C LEU A 273 25.80 9.57 -23.06
N GLU A 274 26.70 9.25 -24.00
CA GLU A 274 27.90 10.05 -24.34
C GLU A 274 27.56 11.50 -24.73
N ASP A 275 26.47 11.71 -25.47
CA ASP A 275 26.00 13.04 -25.89
C ASP A 275 25.05 13.72 -24.89
N LYS A 276 24.78 13.10 -23.73
CA LYS A 276 23.87 13.64 -22.70
C LYS A 276 24.65 14.35 -21.61
N GLN A 277 23.95 15.18 -20.86
CA GLN A 277 24.48 15.81 -19.66
C GLN A 277 23.44 15.75 -18.55
N VAL A 278 23.87 15.53 -17.31
CA VAL A 278 23.04 15.69 -16.12
C VAL A 278 23.52 16.92 -15.38
N VAL A 279 22.58 17.77 -15.00
CA VAL A 279 22.82 18.97 -14.22
C VAL A 279 22.14 18.81 -12.87
N PHE A 280 22.93 18.83 -11.81
CA PHE A 280 22.46 19.04 -10.45
C PHE A 280 22.49 20.53 -10.19
N ALA A 281 21.35 21.12 -9.86
CA ALA A 281 21.25 22.56 -9.65
C ALA A 281 20.60 22.85 -8.30
N LEU A 282 21.25 23.73 -7.55
CA LEU A 282 20.75 24.31 -6.31
C LEU A 282 20.67 25.83 -6.52
N GLY A 283 19.49 26.43 -6.42
CA GLY A 283 19.41 27.87 -6.65
C GLY A 283 18.13 28.54 -6.18
N ILE A 284 18.17 29.87 -6.25
CA ILE A 284 17.11 30.75 -5.78
C ILE A 284 16.36 31.29 -6.99
N VAL A 285 15.07 30.97 -7.08
CA VAL A 285 14.17 31.44 -8.14
C VAL A 285 12.97 32.11 -7.51
N ASP A 286 12.79 33.40 -7.74
CA ASP A 286 11.78 34.20 -7.05
C ASP A 286 11.83 33.99 -5.53
N ASN A 287 10.79 33.41 -4.93
CA ASN A 287 10.68 33.12 -3.50
C ASN A 287 10.91 31.63 -3.19
N TYR A 288 11.61 30.92 -4.06
CA TYR A 288 11.86 29.50 -3.94
C TYR A 288 13.35 29.19 -3.87
N MET A 289 13.71 28.28 -2.98
CA MET A 289 14.95 27.51 -3.08
C MET A 289 14.64 26.22 -3.83
N LEU A 290 15.31 25.96 -4.94
CA LEU A 290 15.08 24.78 -5.78
C LEU A 290 16.34 23.92 -5.83
N LEU A 291 16.16 22.63 -5.56
CA LEU A 291 17.10 21.56 -5.86
C LEU A 291 16.55 20.75 -7.03
N SER A 292 17.29 20.61 -8.11
CA SER A 292 16.86 19.81 -9.25
C SER A 292 17.95 18.89 -9.80
N VAL A 293 17.48 17.81 -10.41
CA VAL A 293 18.23 16.96 -11.33
C VAL A 293 17.57 17.13 -12.68
N THR A 294 18.31 17.55 -13.71
CA THR A 294 17.75 17.87 -15.03
C THR A 294 18.79 17.69 -16.15
N GLY A 295 18.34 17.58 -17.40
CA GLY A 295 19.22 17.59 -18.58
C GLY A 295 19.59 19.00 -19.07
N SER A 296 18.82 20.03 -18.70
CA SER A 296 19.07 21.42 -19.09
C SER A 296 18.56 22.43 -18.06
N LEU A 297 19.11 23.64 -18.10
CA LEU A 297 18.68 24.76 -17.25
C LEU A 297 17.44 25.49 -17.82
N ASP A 298 16.90 25.05 -18.95
CA ASP A 298 15.71 25.66 -19.58
C ASP A 298 14.49 25.62 -18.64
N PHE A 299 14.45 24.65 -17.74
CA PHE A 299 13.48 24.57 -16.67
C PHE A 299 13.49 25.86 -15.81
N TYR A 300 14.67 26.28 -15.34
CA TYR A 300 14.83 27.50 -14.54
C TYR A 300 14.47 28.76 -15.33
N GLU A 301 14.64 28.74 -16.66
CA GLU A 301 14.22 29.85 -17.50
C GLU A 301 12.69 29.98 -17.59
N ASN A 302 11.98 28.86 -17.51
CA ASN A 302 10.54 28.75 -17.71
C ASN A 302 9.75 28.48 -16.42
N PHE A 303 10.41 28.48 -15.27
CA PHE A 303 9.76 28.28 -13.98
C PHE A 303 8.61 29.27 -13.78
N GLY A 304 7.41 28.75 -13.47
CA GLY A 304 6.20 29.57 -13.33
C GLY A 304 5.66 30.17 -14.63
N LYS A 305 6.17 29.77 -15.80
CA LYS A 305 5.66 30.20 -17.12
C LYS A 305 4.91 29.04 -17.80
N GLY A 306 3.80 29.37 -18.46
CA GLY A 306 2.96 28.39 -19.15
C GLY A 306 1.72 28.01 -18.35
N ASP A 307 1.02 26.96 -18.79
CA ASP A 307 -0.14 26.44 -18.07
C ASP A 307 0.33 25.74 -16.79
N SER A 308 -0.31 26.05 -15.67
CA SER A 308 0.01 25.45 -14.36
C SER A 308 -0.78 24.17 -14.09
N LEU A 309 -0.26 23.35 -13.18
CA LEU A 309 -0.94 22.16 -12.67
C LEU A 309 -2.25 22.50 -11.95
N ALA A 310 -2.34 23.69 -11.33
CA ALA A 310 -3.56 24.22 -10.72
C ALA A 310 -4.76 24.25 -11.69
N GLU A 311 -4.51 24.45 -13.00
CA GLU A 311 -5.57 24.60 -14.00
C GLU A 311 -6.17 23.28 -14.50
N THR A 312 -5.60 22.15 -14.09
CA THR A 312 -6.08 20.81 -14.47
C THR A 312 -7.47 20.52 -13.91
N LYS A 313 -8.19 19.59 -14.54
CA LYS A 313 -9.53 19.21 -14.05
C LYS A 313 -9.43 18.54 -12.67
N GLU A 314 -8.32 17.87 -12.41
CA GLU A 314 -8.01 17.15 -11.18
C GLU A 314 -7.87 18.11 -9.99
N PHE A 315 -7.10 19.21 -10.13
CA PHE A 315 -6.99 20.21 -9.07
C PHE A 315 -8.22 21.11 -8.92
N LYS A 316 -8.93 21.38 -10.03
CA LYS A 316 -10.26 22.01 -9.95
C LYS A 316 -11.22 21.18 -9.12
N ARG A 317 -11.13 19.85 -9.19
CA ARG A 317 -11.93 18.96 -8.35
C ARG A 317 -11.52 19.04 -6.88
N LEU A 318 -10.21 19.06 -6.59
CA LEU A 318 -9.73 19.23 -5.21
C LEU A 318 -10.18 20.55 -4.59
N SER A 319 -10.37 21.61 -5.38
CA SER A 319 -10.78 22.93 -4.88
C SER A 319 -12.14 22.95 -4.15
N GLU A 320 -12.93 21.87 -4.23
CA GLU A 320 -14.10 21.65 -3.35
C GLU A 320 -13.74 21.61 -1.85
N HIS A 321 -12.48 21.32 -1.53
CA HIS A 321 -11.93 21.28 -0.17
C HIS A 321 -11.08 22.51 0.17
N ALA A 322 -11.02 23.53 -0.69
CA ALA A 322 -10.13 24.67 -0.50
C ALA A 322 -10.51 25.57 0.69
N ASP A 323 -11.74 25.46 1.19
CA ASP A 323 -12.14 26.15 2.43
C ASP A 323 -11.62 25.45 3.71
N GLN A 324 -10.99 24.26 3.58
CA GLN A 324 -10.44 23.49 4.71
C GLN A 324 -9.02 23.91 5.08
N ASN A 325 -8.54 23.49 6.25
CA ASN A 325 -7.16 23.73 6.66
C ASN A 325 -6.18 22.73 6.02
N VAL A 326 -5.99 22.85 4.70
CA VAL A 326 -5.14 21.98 3.88
C VAL A 326 -3.70 21.96 4.39
N ILE A 327 -3.12 20.76 4.47
CA ILE A 327 -1.74 20.48 4.88
C ILE A 327 -0.96 19.64 3.86
N THR A 328 -1.65 18.96 2.94
CA THR A 328 -1.00 18.15 1.89
C THR A 328 -1.81 18.20 0.61
N LEU A 329 -1.10 18.30 -0.52
CA LEU A 329 -1.63 18.13 -1.85
C LEU A 329 -0.80 17.08 -2.60
N GLY A 330 -1.46 16.23 -3.37
CA GLY A 330 -0.81 15.20 -4.15
C GLY A 330 -1.46 15.04 -5.52
N TYR A 331 -0.66 14.69 -6.52
CA TYR A 331 -1.10 14.40 -7.87
C TYR A 331 -0.17 13.39 -8.53
N ALA A 332 -0.76 12.49 -9.30
CA ALA A 332 -0.08 11.57 -10.19
C ALA A 332 -0.87 11.48 -11.50
N SER A 333 -0.20 11.70 -12.62
CA SER A 333 -0.77 11.55 -13.95
C SER A 333 -1.14 10.10 -14.24
N GLY A 334 -2.05 9.89 -15.19
CA GLY A 334 -2.43 8.54 -15.62
C GLY A 334 -1.25 7.73 -16.19
N ASP A 335 -0.34 8.38 -16.91
CA ASP A 335 0.85 7.72 -17.46
C ASP A 335 1.84 7.32 -16.36
N PHE A 336 2.00 8.16 -15.33
CA PHE A 336 2.80 7.83 -14.16
C PHE A 336 2.19 6.66 -13.37
N MET A 337 0.88 6.70 -13.11
CA MET A 337 0.18 5.59 -12.44
C MET A 337 0.24 4.30 -13.25
N LYS A 338 0.23 4.39 -14.58
CA LYS A 338 0.42 3.25 -15.48
C LYS A 338 1.84 2.70 -15.43
N ALA A 339 2.85 3.54 -15.31
CA ALA A 339 4.23 3.10 -15.10
C ALA A 339 4.38 2.34 -13.78
N LEU A 340 3.73 2.80 -12.69
CA LEU A 340 3.76 2.14 -11.38
C LEU A 340 2.95 0.84 -11.33
N ALA A 341 2.03 0.60 -12.26
CA ALA A 341 1.17 -0.58 -12.27
C ALA A 341 1.92 -1.83 -12.75
N SER A 342 2.47 -2.61 -11.81
CA SER A 342 3.22 -3.84 -12.09
C SER A 342 2.36 -5.09 -12.32
N GLN A 343 1.05 -5.02 -12.10
CA GLN A 343 0.18 -6.22 -12.16
C GLN A 343 0.24 -6.90 -13.53
N LYS A 344 0.22 -6.11 -14.62
CA LYS A 344 0.33 -6.64 -15.97
C LYS A 344 1.66 -7.38 -16.18
N SER A 345 2.79 -6.76 -15.80
CA SER A 345 4.10 -7.40 -15.94
C SER A 345 4.19 -8.66 -15.09
N SER A 346 3.64 -8.67 -13.87
CA SER A 346 3.62 -9.88 -13.03
C SER A 346 2.89 -11.06 -13.68
N PHE A 347 1.75 -10.85 -14.35
CA PHE A 347 1.06 -11.93 -15.07
C PHE A 347 1.80 -12.36 -16.34
N GLU A 348 2.46 -11.44 -17.03
CA GLU A 348 3.36 -11.79 -18.14
C GLU A 348 4.56 -12.62 -17.64
N ASP A 349 5.14 -12.28 -16.50
CA ASP A 349 6.27 -12.98 -15.89
C ASP A 349 5.88 -14.40 -15.46
N LEU A 350 4.68 -14.56 -14.86
CA LEU A 350 4.11 -15.86 -14.55
C LEU A 350 3.89 -16.71 -15.81
N ALA A 351 3.44 -16.11 -16.92
CA ALA A 351 3.30 -16.82 -18.18
C ALA A 351 4.65 -17.28 -18.74
N VAL A 352 5.69 -16.43 -18.68
CA VAL A 352 7.06 -16.81 -19.07
C VAL A 352 7.59 -17.94 -18.18
N MET A 353 7.41 -17.85 -16.87
CA MET A 353 7.80 -18.90 -15.91
C MET A 353 7.07 -20.22 -16.19
N ALA A 354 5.77 -20.18 -16.45
CA ALA A 354 4.98 -21.38 -16.76
C ALA A 354 5.50 -22.07 -18.03
N LYS A 355 5.76 -21.30 -19.10
CA LYS A 355 6.41 -21.81 -20.31
C LYS A 355 7.83 -22.32 -20.02
N GLY A 356 8.50 -21.66 -19.07
CA GLY A 356 9.75 -22.04 -18.42
C GLY A 356 9.82 -23.52 -18.08
N LEU A 357 8.85 -23.91 -17.28
CA LEU A 357 8.72 -25.25 -16.75
C LEU A 357 8.29 -26.27 -17.81
N LEU A 358 7.61 -25.86 -18.89
CA LEU A 358 7.20 -26.77 -19.97
C LEU A 358 8.38 -27.38 -20.72
N SER A 359 9.47 -26.64 -20.93
CA SER A 359 10.63 -27.18 -21.67
C SER A 359 11.41 -28.24 -20.89
N MET A 360 11.25 -28.26 -19.56
CA MET A 360 11.80 -29.31 -18.69
C MET A 360 10.94 -30.57 -18.68
N ALA A 361 9.70 -30.48 -19.16
CA ALA A 361 8.81 -31.62 -19.29
C ALA A 361 9.08 -32.35 -20.62
N ASP A 362 8.88 -33.67 -20.63
CA ASP A 362 9.10 -34.53 -21.80
C ASP A 362 7.98 -34.39 -22.86
N LEU A 363 7.76 -33.18 -23.36
CA LEU A 363 6.66 -32.85 -24.28
C LEU A 363 7.07 -32.96 -25.75
N THR A 364 6.13 -33.36 -26.60
CA THR A 364 6.28 -33.20 -28.05
C THR A 364 6.18 -31.73 -28.44
N GLU A 365 6.71 -31.38 -29.61
CA GLU A 365 6.66 -30.00 -30.12
C GLU A 365 5.21 -29.49 -30.27
N ASP A 366 4.28 -30.35 -30.69
CA ASP A 366 2.87 -29.99 -30.85
C ASP A 366 2.16 -29.79 -29.49
N GLU A 367 2.43 -30.65 -28.50
CA GLU A 367 1.91 -30.51 -27.13
C GLU A 367 2.42 -29.22 -26.48
N SER A 368 3.72 -28.95 -26.58
CA SER A 368 4.33 -27.74 -26.04
C SER A 368 3.68 -26.49 -26.63
N LYS A 369 3.58 -26.40 -27.97
CA LYS A 369 2.94 -25.27 -28.65
C LYS A 369 1.47 -25.08 -28.27
N ALA A 370 0.74 -26.17 -28.05
CA ALA A 370 -0.66 -26.10 -27.66
C ALA A 370 -0.82 -25.53 -26.24
N ILE A 371 0.01 -25.96 -25.29
CA ILE A 371 -0.02 -25.45 -23.91
C ILE A 371 0.48 -24.00 -23.85
N GLU A 372 1.56 -23.66 -24.56
CA GLU A 372 2.06 -22.29 -24.65
C GLU A 372 0.99 -21.30 -25.14
N LYS A 373 0.21 -21.72 -26.13
CA LYS A 373 -0.92 -20.95 -26.65
C LYS A 373 -2.00 -20.76 -25.59
N ASP A 374 -2.38 -21.81 -24.87
CA ASP A 374 -3.39 -21.71 -23.81
C ASP A 374 -2.90 -20.86 -22.63
N ILE A 375 -1.61 -20.89 -22.29
CA ILE A 375 -1.01 -19.98 -21.30
C ILE A 375 -1.14 -18.52 -21.75
N ASP A 376 -0.87 -18.22 -23.02
CA ASP A 376 -1.02 -16.86 -23.56
C ASP A 376 -2.48 -16.39 -23.55
N GLU A 377 -3.41 -17.24 -23.96
CA GLU A 377 -4.83 -16.95 -23.95
C GLU A 377 -5.36 -16.74 -22.50
N LEU A 378 -4.96 -17.58 -21.53
CA LEU A 378 -5.33 -17.43 -20.12
C LEU A 378 -4.81 -16.10 -19.54
N LYS A 379 -3.54 -15.77 -19.82
CA LYS A 379 -2.95 -14.49 -19.44
C LYS A 379 -3.77 -13.34 -20.02
N ASP A 380 -4.07 -13.37 -21.33
CA ASP A 380 -4.85 -12.32 -21.99
C ASP A 380 -6.26 -12.18 -21.42
N ASP A 381 -6.89 -13.28 -21.00
CA ASP A 381 -8.17 -13.28 -20.29
C ASP A 381 -8.07 -12.61 -18.91
N ILE A 382 -7.08 -12.99 -18.09
CA ILE A 382 -6.85 -12.38 -16.78
C ILE A 382 -6.60 -10.87 -16.90
N LEU A 383 -5.81 -10.44 -17.90
CA LEU A 383 -5.47 -9.03 -18.11
C LEU A 383 -6.71 -8.15 -18.39
N LYS A 384 -7.81 -8.72 -18.91
CA LYS A 384 -9.08 -7.97 -19.13
C LYS A 384 -9.75 -7.54 -17.84
N TRP A 385 -9.47 -8.23 -16.74
CA TRP A 385 -10.08 -7.99 -15.42
C TRP A 385 -9.29 -7.02 -14.55
N LEU A 386 -8.07 -6.65 -14.97
CA LEU A 386 -7.24 -5.68 -14.24
C LEU A 386 -7.82 -4.26 -14.31
N PRO A 387 -7.66 -3.46 -13.25
CA PRO A 387 -8.01 -2.06 -13.29
C PRO A 387 -7.17 -1.32 -14.33
N LYS A 388 -7.75 -0.30 -14.97
CA LYS A 388 -6.98 0.60 -15.85
C LYS A 388 -6.52 1.81 -15.04
N PRO A 389 -5.20 2.05 -14.92
CA PRO A 389 -4.69 3.21 -14.23
C PRO A 389 -5.20 4.51 -14.86
N GLY A 390 -5.51 5.48 -14.03
CA GLY A 390 -5.86 6.84 -14.41
C GLY A 390 -5.17 7.84 -13.51
N ALA A 391 -5.38 9.13 -13.77
CA ALA A 391 -4.85 10.17 -12.90
C ALA A 391 -5.38 10.01 -11.47
N VAL A 392 -4.58 10.44 -10.50
CA VAL A 392 -4.94 10.48 -9.09
C VAL A 392 -4.61 11.86 -8.55
N ALA A 393 -5.50 12.44 -7.74
CA ALA A 393 -5.25 13.67 -7.02
C ALA A 393 -5.76 13.53 -5.59
N ALA A 394 -5.01 14.05 -4.63
CA ALA A 394 -5.29 13.91 -3.21
C ALA A 394 -5.10 15.22 -2.46
N THR A 395 -5.90 15.41 -1.41
CA THR A 395 -5.70 16.47 -0.42
C THR A 395 -5.91 15.91 0.98
N THR A 396 -5.13 16.43 1.93
CA THR A 396 -5.30 16.17 3.36
C THR A 396 -5.40 17.51 4.09
N PHE A 397 -6.31 17.60 5.04
CA PHE A 397 -6.49 18.78 5.89
C PHE A 397 -6.66 18.37 7.35
N THR A 398 -6.38 19.33 8.25
CA THR A 398 -6.56 19.15 9.70
C THR A 398 -7.99 19.49 10.12
N THR A 399 -8.46 18.79 11.15
CA THR A 399 -9.75 19.03 11.81
C THR A 399 -9.58 18.94 13.33
N ASP A 400 -10.62 19.29 14.08
CA ASP A 400 -10.63 19.12 15.54
C ASP A 400 -10.52 17.65 15.99
N ARG A 401 -10.65 16.69 15.06
CA ARG A 401 -10.60 15.24 15.32
C ARG A 401 -9.30 14.58 14.86
N GLY A 402 -8.43 15.31 14.14
CA GLY A 402 -7.20 14.77 13.54
C GLY A 402 -7.04 15.21 12.09
N TYR A 403 -6.91 14.24 11.18
CA TYR A 403 -6.76 14.51 9.74
C TYR A 403 -7.89 13.88 8.94
N GLU A 404 -8.38 14.63 7.94
CA GLU A 404 -9.25 14.10 6.90
C GLU A 404 -8.52 14.14 5.56
N SER A 405 -8.74 13.11 4.74
CA SER A 405 -8.13 13.01 3.41
C SER A 405 -9.16 12.62 2.35
N PHE A 406 -8.97 13.17 1.15
CA PHE A 406 -9.72 12.82 -0.04
C PHE A 406 -8.75 12.44 -1.15
N THR A 407 -8.92 11.26 -1.71
CA THR A 407 -8.18 10.78 -2.88
C THR A 407 -9.16 10.52 -4.01
N TYR A 408 -9.05 11.29 -5.08
CA TYR A 408 -9.79 11.12 -6.32
C TYR A 408 -8.96 10.29 -7.31
N ASN A 409 -9.54 9.22 -7.83
CA ASN A 409 -8.92 8.32 -8.79
C ASN A 409 -9.80 8.23 -10.06
N TRP A 410 -9.26 8.67 -11.19
CA TRP A 410 -9.92 8.65 -12.50
C TRP A 410 -9.64 7.37 -13.31
N GLY A 411 -9.02 6.36 -12.70
CA GLY A 411 -8.86 5.03 -13.26
C GLY A 411 -10.18 4.25 -13.33
N GLU A 412 -10.19 3.22 -14.16
CA GLU A 412 -11.30 2.26 -14.22
C GLU A 412 -11.09 1.19 -13.16
N GLN A 413 -12.07 1.03 -12.26
CA GLN A 413 -12.09 -0.08 -11.30
C GLN A 413 -12.28 -1.42 -12.03
N PRO A 414 -11.85 -2.54 -11.42
CA PRO A 414 -12.10 -3.86 -11.99
C PRO A 414 -13.58 -4.04 -12.31
N ALA A 415 -13.88 -4.65 -13.45
CA ALA A 415 -15.27 -4.89 -13.87
C ALA A 415 -16.07 -5.68 -12.82
N THR A 416 -15.36 -6.45 -11.99
CA THR A 416 -15.85 -7.28 -10.90
C THR A 416 -16.24 -6.53 -9.63
N MET A 417 -16.08 -5.21 -9.52
CA MET A 417 -16.48 -4.46 -8.32
C MET A 417 -17.82 -3.72 -8.51
N ASP A 418 -18.63 -3.62 -7.45
CA ASP A 418 -19.95 -2.95 -7.46
C ASP A 418 -20.08 -1.89 -6.35
N GLY A 419 -19.95 -0.62 -6.72
CA GLY A 419 -20.20 0.51 -5.83
C GLY A 419 -21.59 1.14 -5.97
N SER A 420 -22.56 0.44 -6.56
CA SER A 420 -23.87 1.03 -6.90
C SER A 420 -24.91 0.98 -5.78
N LYS A 421 -24.65 0.29 -4.67
CA LYS A 421 -25.57 0.16 -3.53
C LYS A 421 -24.84 0.27 -2.19
N GLU A 422 -25.59 0.45 -1.12
CA GLU A 422 -25.11 0.46 0.27
C GLU A 422 -24.47 -0.88 0.67
N LEU A 423 -23.54 -0.86 1.62
CA LEU A 423 -22.88 -2.07 2.15
C LEU A 423 -23.60 -2.55 3.41
N THR A 424 -24.55 -3.48 3.25
CA THR A 424 -25.36 -4.00 4.36
C THR A 424 -24.60 -4.90 5.33
N LEU A 425 -23.42 -5.42 4.95
CA LEU A 425 -22.58 -6.18 5.89
C LEU A 425 -22.04 -5.32 7.04
N ILE A 426 -22.10 -3.99 6.94
CA ILE A 426 -21.71 -3.06 8.01
C ILE A 426 -22.44 -3.37 9.31
N ASP A 427 -23.70 -3.80 9.26
CA ASP A 427 -24.51 -4.19 10.41
C ASP A 427 -24.00 -5.46 11.12
N HIS A 428 -23.05 -6.17 10.52
CA HIS A 428 -22.51 -7.45 10.99
C HIS A 428 -21.00 -7.40 11.30
N LEU A 429 -20.39 -6.21 11.33
CA LEU A 429 -18.93 -6.09 11.56
C LEU A 429 -18.54 -6.00 13.03
N GLY A 430 -19.51 -5.83 13.94
CA GLY A 430 -19.27 -5.81 15.38
C GLY A 430 -18.92 -4.42 15.90
N LYS A 431 -19.68 -3.93 16.89
CA LYS A 431 -19.46 -2.61 17.50
C LYS A 431 -18.08 -2.42 18.16
N ASP A 432 -17.52 -3.49 18.73
CA ASP A 432 -16.28 -3.48 19.51
C ASP A 432 -15.11 -4.14 18.77
N SER A 433 -15.24 -4.39 17.46
CA SER A 433 -14.18 -5.04 16.68
C SER A 433 -13.00 -4.10 16.47
N LEU A 434 -11.78 -4.66 16.46
CA LEU A 434 -10.54 -3.90 16.35
C LEU A 434 -10.32 -3.34 14.94
N GLY A 435 -10.84 -4.01 13.94
CA GLY A 435 -10.83 -3.49 12.58
C GLY A 435 -11.62 -4.36 11.62
N TRP A 436 -11.97 -3.79 10.49
CA TRP A 436 -12.67 -4.48 9.43
C TRP A 436 -12.44 -3.82 8.08
N TYR A 437 -12.62 -4.59 7.02
CA TYR A 437 -12.70 -4.12 5.65
C TYR A 437 -13.83 -4.84 4.95
N VAL A 438 -14.73 -4.11 4.31
CA VAL A 438 -15.89 -4.63 3.59
C VAL A 438 -15.92 -4.05 2.18
N ALA A 439 -16.24 -4.88 1.19
CA ALA A 439 -16.41 -4.46 -0.19
C ALA A 439 -17.52 -5.27 -0.86
N ARG A 440 -18.01 -4.79 -2.01
CA ARG A 440 -18.95 -5.55 -2.85
C ARG A 440 -18.36 -5.84 -4.23
N GLY A 441 -18.34 -7.13 -4.56
CA GLY A 441 -18.11 -7.60 -5.92
C GLY A 441 -19.41 -7.73 -6.72
N LYS A 442 -19.32 -7.61 -8.04
CA LYS A 442 -20.35 -8.08 -8.96
C LYS A 442 -20.28 -9.60 -9.04
N GLN A 443 -21.45 -10.23 -9.03
CA GLN A 443 -21.57 -11.63 -9.40
C GLN A 443 -21.12 -11.80 -10.86
N SER A 444 -20.28 -12.81 -11.12
CA SER A 444 -19.77 -13.13 -12.46
C SER A 444 -19.93 -14.63 -12.75
N PRO A 445 -21.14 -15.09 -13.12
CA PRO A 445 -21.32 -16.46 -13.62
C PRO A 445 -20.43 -16.75 -14.83
N GLU A 446 -20.25 -15.77 -15.72
CA GLU A 446 -19.39 -15.89 -16.90
C GLU A 446 -17.92 -16.07 -16.50
N GLY A 447 -17.44 -15.38 -15.46
CA GLY A 447 -16.08 -15.58 -14.95
C GLY A 447 -15.87 -16.99 -14.37
N TYR A 448 -16.91 -17.58 -13.78
CA TYR A 448 -16.87 -18.98 -13.36
C TYR A 448 -16.84 -19.95 -14.56
N ASP A 449 -17.59 -19.64 -15.62
CA ASP A 449 -17.56 -20.42 -16.87
C ASP A 449 -16.16 -20.40 -17.50
N GLU A 450 -15.55 -19.22 -17.60
CA GLU A 450 -14.17 -19.07 -18.07
C GLU A 450 -13.19 -19.89 -17.22
N PHE A 451 -13.30 -19.83 -15.89
CA PHE A 451 -12.47 -20.65 -14.99
C PHE A 451 -12.63 -22.16 -15.24
N VAL A 452 -13.87 -22.64 -15.34
CA VAL A 452 -14.15 -24.06 -15.59
C VAL A 452 -13.61 -24.50 -16.95
N ASP A 453 -13.73 -23.67 -17.98
CA ASP A 453 -13.17 -23.95 -19.31
C ASP A 453 -11.64 -24.03 -19.28
N TRP A 454 -10.97 -23.15 -18.52
CA TRP A 454 -9.53 -23.23 -18.31
C TRP A 454 -9.09 -24.50 -17.57
N CYS A 455 -9.83 -24.91 -16.54
CA CYS A 455 -9.58 -26.19 -15.87
C CYS A 455 -9.72 -27.38 -16.82
N LYS A 456 -10.75 -27.40 -17.69
CA LYS A 456 -10.96 -28.46 -18.68
C LYS A 456 -9.85 -28.53 -19.71
N ARG A 457 -9.37 -27.39 -20.21
CA ARG A 457 -8.23 -27.34 -21.14
C ARG A 457 -6.95 -27.89 -20.48
N GLY A 458 -6.63 -27.42 -19.28
CA GLY A 458 -5.48 -27.92 -18.53
C GLY A 458 -5.55 -29.42 -18.26
N PHE A 459 -6.73 -29.92 -17.90
CA PHE A 459 -6.97 -31.35 -17.70
C PHE A 459 -6.80 -32.16 -18.99
N ALA A 460 -7.29 -31.67 -20.13
CA ALA A 460 -7.13 -32.35 -21.42
C ALA A 460 -5.66 -32.46 -21.87
N HIS A 461 -4.85 -31.43 -21.60
CA HIS A 461 -3.40 -31.49 -21.82
C HIS A 461 -2.75 -32.53 -20.92
N PHE A 462 -3.07 -32.50 -19.62
CA PHE A 462 -2.57 -33.48 -18.66
C PHE A 462 -2.90 -34.93 -19.10
N GLU A 463 -4.13 -35.18 -19.55
CA GLU A 463 -4.52 -36.51 -20.03
C GLU A 463 -3.77 -36.94 -21.28
N THR A 464 -3.63 -36.05 -22.26
CA THR A 464 -2.95 -36.35 -23.53
C THR A 464 -1.49 -36.73 -23.28
N ILE A 465 -0.81 -35.98 -22.42
CA ILE A 465 0.60 -36.21 -22.07
C ILE A 465 0.74 -37.46 -21.19
N GLY A 466 -0.13 -37.60 -20.19
CA GLY A 466 -0.15 -38.73 -19.28
C GLY A 466 -0.35 -40.06 -20.03
N GLU A 467 -1.27 -40.12 -20.99
CA GLU A 467 -1.53 -41.33 -21.79
C GLU A 467 -0.29 -41.79 -22.55
N ARG A 468 0.47 -40.84 -23.07
CA ARG A 468 1.66 -41.11 -23.88
C ARG A 468 2.86 -41.53 -23.03
N GLN A 469 3.05 -40.92 -21.86
CA GLN A 469 4.26 -41.07 -21.05
C GLN A 469 4.13 -42.11 -19.94
N ALA A 470 2.94 -42.27 -19.37
CA ALA A 470 2.75 -43.17 -18.24
C ALA A 470 2.91 -44.63 -18.71
N PRO A 471 3.52 -45.51 -17.89
CA PRO A 471 3.45 -46.94 -18.09
C PRO A 471 1.99 -47.41 -18.27
N GLU A 472 1.76 -48.42 -19.11
CA GLU A 472 0.40 -48.89 -19.44
C GLU A 472 -0.41 -49.25 -18.19
N ASP A 473 0.24 -49.88 -17.21
CA ASP A 473 -0.39 -50.24 -15.93
C ASP A 473 -0.77 -48.99 -15.10
N ASP A 474 0.12 -47.99 -15.04
CA ASP A 474 -0.12 -46.73 -14.32
C ASP A 474 -1.22 -45.90 -15.00
N TRP A 475 -1.26 -45.88 -16.34
CA TRP A 475 -2.30 -45.20 -17.11
C TRP A 475 -3.66 -45.87 -16.96
N ALA A 476 -3.68 -47.21 -16.94
CA ALA A 476 -4.90 -47.98 -16.67
C ALA A 476 -5.41 -47.72 -15.25
N GLU A 477 -4.52 -47.61 -14.27
CA GLU A 477 -4.87 -47.22 -12.90
C GLU A 477 -5.40 -45.80 -12.83
N TYR A 478 -4.72 -44.83 -13.45
CA TYR A 478 -5.18 -43.45 -13.57
C TYR A 478 -6.58 -43.39 -14.20
N THR A 479 -6.80 -44.04 -15.34
CA THR A 479 -8.07 -44.05 -16.07
C THR A 479 -9.22 -44.54 -15.17
N LYS A 480 -8.96 -45.59 -14.40
CA LYS A 480 -9.92 -46.12 -13.43
C LYS A 480 -10.23 -45.13 -12.32
N VAL A 481 -9.21 -44.46 -11.77
CA VAL A 481 -9.39 -43.41 -10.73
C VAL A 481 -10.11 -42.20 -11.30
N ARG A 482 -9.75 -41.77 -12.51
CA ARG A 482 -10.39 -40.66 -13.23
C ARG A 482 -11.88 -40.89 -13.41
N ASP A 483 -12.28 -42.05 -13.92
CA ASP A 483 -13.70 -42.39 -14.13
C ASP A 483 -14.49 -42.39 -12.81
N GLU A 484 -13.78 -42.57 -11.69
CA GLU A 484 -14.31 -42.46 -10.35
C GLU A 484 -14.34 -41.00 -9.81
N VAL A 485 -13.40 -40.13 -10.18
CA VAL A 485 -13.25 -38.75 -9.69
C VAL A 485 -14.01 -37.72 -10.53
N LEU A 486 -14.03 -37.84 -11.86
CA LEU A 486 -14.71 -36.87 -12.74
C LEU A 486 -16.19 -36.62 -12.35
N PRO A 487 -17.01 -37.66 -12.05
CA PRO A 487 -18.38 -37.44 -11.60
C PRO A 487 -18.50 -36.69 -10.26
N LEU A 488 -17.44 -36.70 -9.44
CA LEU A 488 -17.40 -35.91 -8.21
C LEU A 488 -17.12 -34.43 -8.51
N LEU A 489 -16.22 -34.15 -9.45
CA LEU A 489 -15.96 -32.78 -9.91
C LEU A 489 -17.18 -32.16 -10.60
N GLU A 490 -17.92 -32.94 -11.40
CA GLU A 490 -19.20 -32.49 -11.99
C GLU A 490 -20.24 -32.13 -10.93
N GLN A 491 -20.31 -32.88 -9.82
CA GLN A 491 -21.18 -32.55 -8.69
C GLN A 491 -20.77 -31.24 -8.02
N LEU A 492 -19.46 -30.96 -7.90
CA LEU A 492 -18.97 -29.68 -7.37
C LEU A 492 -19.25 -28.51 -8.32
N ASP A 493 -19.07 -28.69 -9.64
CA ASP A 493 -19.45 -27.69 -10.64
C ASP A 493 -20.96 -27.38 -10.57
N GLU A 494 -21.79 -28.42 -10.50
CA GLU A 494 -23.23 -28.27 -10.29
C GLU A 494 -23.55 -27.55 -8.97
N ALA A 495 -22.84 -27.90 -7.88
CA ALA A 495 -23.00 -27.25 -6.58
C ALA A 495 -22.74 -25.74 -6.66
N ASN A 496 -21.65 -25.33 -7.32
CA ASN A 496 -21.33 -23.92 -7.51
C ASN A 496 -22.40 -23.20 -8.32
N ARG A 497 -22.77 -23.75 -9.49
CA ARG A 497 -23.70 -23.11 -10.43
C ARG A 497 -25.11 -22.97 -9.87
N LYS A 498 -25.60 -24.02 -9.22
CA LYS A 498 -27.00 -24.09 -8.77
C LYS A 498 -27.21 -23.52 -7.38
N TYR A 499 -26.19 -23.58 -6.52
CA TYR A 499 -26.36 -23.27 -5.10
C TYR A 499 -25.45 -22.15 -4.61
N LEU A 500 -24.13 -22.29 -4.74
CA LEU A 500 -23.21 -21.33 -4.11
C LEU A 500 -23.18 -19.97 -4.82
N ILE A 501 -23.07 -19.93 -6.16
CA ILE A 501 -23.08 -18.68 -6.93
C ILE A 501 -24.39 -17.90 -6.67
N PRO A 502 -25.59 -18.51 -6.75
CA PRO A 502 -26.83 -17.83 -6.37
C PRO A 502 -26.91 -17.50 -4.87
N GLY A 503 -26.41 -18.38 -4.00
CA GLY A 503 -26.42 -18.22 -2.55
C GLY A 503 -25.64 -17.00 -2.08
N PHE A 504 -24.59 -16.61 -2.80
CA PHE A 504 -23.76 -15.42 -2.53
C PHE A 504 -23.99 -14.27 -3.53
N ALA A 505 -25.16 -14.19 -4.16
CA ALA A 505 -25.45 -13.18 -5.19
C ALA A 505 -25.38 -11.72 -4.72
N ASP A 506 -25.43 -11.45 -3.42
CA ASP A 506 -25.22 -10.11 -2.84
C ASP A 506 -23.79 -9.59 -3.08
N GLY A 507 -22.81 -10.50 -3.18
CA GLY A 507 -21.44 -10.19 -3.56
C GLY A 507 -20.63 -9.42 -2.52
N GLN A 508 -21.19 -9.13 -1.34
CA GLN A 508 -20.42 -8.50 -0.25
C GLN A 508 -19.55 -9.52 0.47
N SER A 509 -18.34 -9.09 0.78
CA SER A 509 -17.42 -9.80 1.65
C SER A 509 -16.73 -8.83 2.60
N ALA A 510 -16.42 -9.31 3.79
CA ALA A 510 -15.66 -8.55 4.78
C ALA A 510 -14.65 -9.43 5.51
N ILE A 511 -13.58 -8.79 5.98
CA ILE A 511 -12.65 -9.35 6.96
C ILE A 511 -12.81 -8.54 8.23
N VAL A 512 -12.95 -9.21 9.37
CA VAL A 512 -13.09 -8.59 10.70
C VAL A 512 -11.97 -9.09 11.59
N LEU A 513 -11.25 -8.18 12.25
CA LEU A 513 -10.31 -8.46 13.33
C LEU A 513 -10.98 -8.12 14.66
N ASP A 514 -11.06 -9.10 15.56
CA ASP A 514 -11.68 -8.96 16.87
C ASP A 514 -10.76 -9.51 17.97
N ALA A 515 -10.87 -8.99 19.18
CA ALA A 515 -10.14 -9.49 20.35
C ALA A 515 -11.01 -9.49 21.62
N SER A 516 -12.33 -9.55 21.48
CA SER A 516 -13.26 -9.47 22.63
C SER A 516 -13.30 -10.74 23.47
N VAL A 517 -12.89 -11.88 22.92
CA VAL A 517 -12.80 -13.16 23.64
C VAL A 517 -11.48 -13.20 24.41
N THR A 518 -11.56 -13.36 25.74
CA THR A 518 -10.39 -13.39 26.63
C THR A 518 -10.25 -14.70 27.38
N GLY A 519 -9.03 -15.01 27.82
CA GLY A 519 -8.71 -16.19 28.61
C GLY A 519 -7.36 -16.05 29.28
N LYS A 520 -7.09 -16.83 30.33
CA LYS A 520 -5.78 -16.84 31.01
C LYS A 520 -4.78 -17.78 30.36
N GLU A 521 -5.27 -18.71 29.57
CA GLU A 521 -4.51 -19.78 28.93
C GLU A 521 -5.28 -20.14 27.66
N TRP A 522 -4.55 -20.33 26.56
CA TRP A 522 -5.13 -20.70 25.26
C TRP A 522 -4.65 -22.08 24.79
N CYS A 523 -3.67 -22.64 25.48
CA CYS A 523 -3.20 -24.00 25.26
C CYS A 523 -2.38 -24.53 26.45
N ASP A 524 -2.33 -25.86 26.62
CA ASP A 524 -1.73 -26.57 27.75
C ASP A 524 -0.21 -26.34 27.92
N TYR A 525 0.47 -25.92 26.84
CA TYR A 525 1.90 -25.61 26.86
C TYR A 525 2.20 -24.14 27.18
N MET A 526 1.15 -23.36 27.49
CA MET A 526 1.23 -21.97 27.90
C MET A 526 1.05 -21.87 29.42
N PRO A 527 2.06 -21.41 30.19
CA PRO A 527 1.83 -21.09 31.60
C PRO A 527 0.65 -20.14 31.77
N ALA A 528 -0.27 -20.43 32.69
CA ALA A 528 -1.43 -19.59 32.90
C ALA A 528 -1.05 -18.14 33.26
N SER A 529 -1.66 -17.18 32.56
CA SER A 529 -1.46 -15.76 32.79
C SER A 529 -2.12 -15.28 34.08
N LYS A 530 -1.52 -14.28 34.72
CA LYS A 530 -2.09 -13.57 35.87
C LYS A 530 -3.28 -12.69 35.49
N LYS A 531 -3.34 -12.26 34.22
CA LYS A 531 -4.38 -11.39 33.65
C LYS A 531 -5.09 -12.10 32.50
N GLU A 532 -6.31 -11.69 32.21
CA GLU A 532 -7.00 -12.09 30.99
C GLU A 532 -6.19 -11.63 29.76
N LEU A 533 -6.02 -12.53 28.81
CA LEU A 533 -5.36 -12.30 27.53
C LEU A 533 -6.42 -12.31 26.43
N PRO A 534 -6.64 -11.19 25.73
CA PRO A 534 -7.47 -11.15 24.53
C PRO A 534 -6.95 -12.14 23.47
N LEU A 535 -7.82 -12.82 22.72
CA LEU A 535 -7.40 -13.66 21.59
C LEU A 535 -7.69 -12.94 20.26
N PRO A 536 -6.67 -12.33 19.61
CA PRO A 536 -6.87 -11.71 18.31
C PRO A 536 -7.29 -12.76 17.29
N THR A 537 -8.47 -12.56 16.70
CA THR A 537 -9.10 -13.53 15.79
C THR A 537 -9.60 -12.82 14.55
N ILE A 538 -9.36 -13.44 13.40
CA ILE A 538 -9.90 -12.99 12.12
C ILE A 538 -11.16 -13.79 11.81
N ALA A 539 -12.19 -13.09 11.35
CA ALA A 539 -13.37 -13.69 10.74
C ALA A 539 -13.54 -13.20 9.30
N CYS A 540 -13.95 -14.11 8.42
CA CYS A 540 -14.41 -13.77 7.07
C CYS A 540 -15.95 -13.76 7.09
N VAL A 541 -16.54 -12.67 6.64
CA VAL A 541 -18.00 -12.47 6.60
C VAL A 541 -18.42 -12.35 5.14
N ALA A 542 -19.50 -13.03 4.75
CA ALA A 542 -20.03 -12.96 3.39
C ALA A 542 -21.54 -12.71 3.42
N GLY A 543 -22.01 -11.88 2.49
CA GLY A 543 -23.43 -11.61 2.28
C GLY A 543 -24.11 -12.83 1.65
N VAL A 544 -25.22 -13.27 2.23
CA VAL A 544 -25.99 -14.43 1.79
C VAL A 544 -27.33 -13.96 1.22
N SER A 545 -27.61 -14.36 -0.02
CA SER A 545 -28.89 -14.13 -0.70
C SER A 545 -29.85 -15.31 -0.57
N ASP A 546 -29.32 -16.52 -0.38
CA ASP A 546 -30.11 -17.73 -0.14
C ASP A 546 -29.35 -18.70 0.78
N ALA A 547 -29.67 -18.67 2.08
CA ALA A 547 -29.04 -19.52 3.09
C ALA A 547 -29.32 -21.02 2.89
N SER A 548 -30.47 -21.36 2.29
CA SER A 548 -30.79 -22.75 1.99
C SER A 548 -29.89 -23.28 0.87
N ALA A 549 -29.66 -22.47 -0.16
CA ALA A 549 -28.73 -22.79 -1.24
C ALA A 549 -27.30 -22.93 -0.70
N VAL A 550 -26.81 -22.00 0.13
CA VAL A 550 -25.47 -22.11 0.74
C VAL A 550 -25.32 -23.42 1.52
N ARG A 551 -26.33 -23.79 2.32
CA ARG A 551 -26.32 -25.05 3.09
C ARG A 551 -26.32 -26.28 2.20
N ASP A 552 -27.17 -26.31 1.17
CA ASP A 552 -27.26 -27.43 0.23
C ASP A 552 -25.97 -27.59 -0.58
N GLY A 553 -25.38 -26.47 -1.03
CA GLY A 553 -24.08 -26.47 -1.70
C GLY A 553 -22.96 -27.00 -0.79
N ALA A 554 -22.86 -26.51 0.45
CA ALA A 554 -21.87 -26.98 1.42
C ALA A 554 -22.03 -28.48 1.73
N LYS A 555 -23.28 -28.98 1.81
CA LYS A 555 -23.56 -30.39 1.99
C LYS A 555 -23.07 -31.23 0.82
N ILE A 556 -23.27 -30.78 -0.43
CA ILE A 556 -22.75 -31.47 -1.62
C ILE A 556 -21.23 -31.56 -1.55
N TYR A 557 -20.55 -30.47 -1.18
CA TYR A 557 -19.09 -30.48 -0.98
C TYR A 557 -18.66 -31.52 0.06
N TYR A 558 -19.32 -31.55 1.21
CA TYR A 558 -19.04 -32.54 2.26
C TYR A 558 -19.24 -33.98 1.76
N ASP A 559 -20.37 -34.26 1.11
CA ASP A 559 -20.70 -35.58 0.58
C ASP A 559 -19.72 -36.01 -0.51
N VAL A 560 -19.25 -35.08 -1.35
CA VAL A 560 -18.22 -35.33 -2.38
C VAL A 560 -16.88 -35.69 -1.76
N ILE A 561 -16.42 -34.96 -0.72
CA ILE A 561 -15.15 -35.27 -0.04
C ILE A 561 -15.22 -36.66 0.62
N GLN A 562 -16.33 -37.00 1.28
CA GLN A 562 -16.49 -38.34 1.86
C GLN A 562 -16.47 -39.43 0.77
N GLN A 563 -17.17 -39.22 -0.35
CA GLN A 563 -17.15 -40.14 -1.48
C GLN A 563 -15.74 -40.29 -2.05
N ALA A 564 -14.96 -39.21 -2.15
CA ALA A 564 -13.57 -39.25 -2.61
C ALA A 564 -12.70 -40.10 -1.67
N ILE A 565 -12.84 -39.91 -0.35
CA ILE A 565 -12.14 -40.72 0.66
C ILE A 565 -12.51 -42.20 0.55
N ASP A 566 -13.80 -42.51 0.44
CA ASP A 566 -14.29 -43.89 0.34
C ASP A 566 -13.74 -44.59 -0.92
N LYS A 567 -13.69 -43.87 -2.04
CA LYS A 567 -13.13 -44.36 -3.31
C LYS A 567 -11.61 -44.53 -3.23
N ALA A 568 -10.89 -43.55 -2.69
CA ALA A 568 -9.44 -43.64 -2.47
C ALA A 568 -9.09 -44.84 -1.57
N ARG A 569 -9.86 -45.06 -0.51
CA ARG A 569 -9.70 -46.23 0.36
C ARG A 569 -10.05 -47.54 -0.31
N LYS A 570 -11.08 -47.58 -1.16
CA LYS A 570 -11.41 -48.77 -1.94
C LYS A 570 -10.28 -49.12 -2.92
N ALA A 571 -9.62 -48.11 -3.49
CA ALA A 571 -8.48 -48.30 -4.37
C ALA A 571 -7.24 -48.78 -3.59
N ASN A 572 -6.90 -48.11 -2.48
CA ASN A 572 -5.71 -48.38 -1.66
C ASN A 572 -6.06 -48.55 -0.16
N PRO A 573 -6.61 -49.71 0.25
CA PRO A 573 -7.06 -49.93 1.63
C PRO A 573 -5.97 -49.90 2.69
N ASP A 574 -4.74 -50.22 2.29
CA ASP A 574 -3.58 -50.29 3.18
C ASP A 574 -2.95 -48.91 3.42
N ASP A 575 -3.04 -48.00 2.44
CA ASP A 575 -2.44 -46.66 2.51
C ASP A 575 -3.43 -45.58 2.97
N VAL A 576 -4.73 -45.76 2.70
CA VAL A 576 -5.77 -44.80 3.09
C VAL A 576 -6.53 -45.33 4.30
N PRO A 577 -6.35 -44.73 5.49
CA PRO A 577 -7.04 -45.18 6.69
C PRO A 577 -8.57 -45.02 6.56
N PRO A 578 -9.36 -45.73 7.40
CA PRO A 578 -10.81 -45.56 7.52
C PRO A 578 -11.18 -44.17 8.05
N ILE A 579 -11.02 -43.12 7.24
CA ILE A 579 -11.41 -41.77 7.60
C ILE A 579 -12.91 -41.62 7.30
N VAL A 580 -13.67 -41.31 8.35
CA VAL A 580 -15.03 -40.81 8.22
C VAL A 580 -14.98 -39.35 8.60
N LEU A 581 -15.33 -38.47 7.66
CA LEU A 581 -15.47 -37.06 7.95
C LEU A 581 -16.47 -36.92 9.09
N GLN A 582 -16.08 -36.24 10.15
CA GLN A 582 -17.03 -35.95 11.20
C GLN A 582 -18.00 -34.90 10.70
N LYS A 583 -19.27 -35.01 11.09
CA LYS A 583 -20.20 -33.91 10.89
C LYS A 583 -19.85 -32.79 11.88
N PRO A 584 -20.02 -31.53 11.49
CA PRO A 584 -19.85 -30.45 12.44
C PRO A 584 -20.86 -30.60 13.58
N THR A 585 -20.49 -30.13 14.75
CA THR A 585 -21.45 -29.94 15.84
C THR A 585 -22.33 -28.75 15.49
N GLU A 586 -23.64 -28.95 15.51
CA GLU A 586 -24.62 -27.92 15.22
C GLU A 586 -25.10 -27.28 16.52
N SER A 587 -24.95 -25.96 16.63
CA SER A 587 -25.51 -25.15 17.71
C SER A 587 -26.45 -24.10 17.13
N THR A 588 -27.75 -24.20 17.42
CA THR A 588 -28.73 -23.19 16.99
C THR A 588 -28.78 -22.07 18.02
N THR A 589 -28.57 -20.84 17.55
CA THR A 589 -28.65 -19.62 18.36
C THR A 589 -29.89 -18.81 17.94
N SER A 590 -30.14 -17.68 18.60
CA SER A 590 -31.21 -16.75 18.17
C SER A 590 -30.92 -16.08 16.83
N SER A 591 -29.65 -16.09 16.39
CA SER A 591 -29.15 -15.30 15.28
C SER A 591 -28.72 -16.14 14.08
N GLY A 592 -28.75 -17.47 14.20
CA GLY A 592 -28.42 -18.40 13.13
C GLY A 592 -28.02 -19.77 13.67
N THR A 593 -27.31 -20.53 12.85
CA THR A 593 -26.75 -21.84 13.22
C THR A 593 -25.24 -21.79 13.12
N ILE A 594 -24.55 -22.22 14.17
CA ILE A 594 -23.10 -22.41 14.18
C ILE A 594 -22.79 -23.88 13.93
N TYR A 595 -21.93 -24.13 12.94
CA TYR A 595 -21.39 -25.44 12.59
C TYR A 595 -19.91 -25.46 12.97
N SER A 596 -19.51 -26.20 14.01
CA SER A 596 -18.14 -26.19 14.52
C SER A 596 -17.48 -27.57 14.53
N TYR A 597 -16.15 -27.57 14.42
CA TYR A 597 -15.30 -28.75 14.56
C TYR A 597 -14.43 -28.59 15.80
N ALA A 598 -14.61 -29.49 16.78
CA ALA A 598 -13.73 -29.53 17.94
C ALA A 598 -12.32 -29.94 17.50
N LEU A 599 -11.31 -29.24 18.02
CA LEU A 599 -9.92 -29.64 17.83
C LEU A 599 -9.61 -30.89 18.68
N PRO A 600 -8.67 -31.76 18.24
CA PRO A 600 -8.26 -32.92 19.03
C PRO A 600 -7.73 -32.48 20.41
N THR A 601 -8.21 -33.12 21.47
CA THR A 601 -7.82 -32.77 22.86
C THR A 601 -6.31 -32.90 23.07
N GLU A 602 -5.64 -33.82 22.38
CA GLU A 602 -4.19 -34.01 22.42
C GLU A 602 -3.37 -32.82 21.89
N TRP A 603 -3.99 -31.89 21.15
CA TRP A 603 -3.32 -30.65 20.75
C TRP A 603 -3.20 -29.66 21.91
N GLY A 604 -3.96 -29.89 22.99
CA GLY A 604 -3.96 -29.08 24.19
C GLY A 604 -4.36 -27.63 23.90
N VAL A 605 -5.26 -27.38 22.95
CA VAL A 605 -5.76 -26.04 22.64
C VAL A 605 -7.08 -25.82 23.40
N ASP A 606 -7.33 -24.60 23.88
CA ASP A 606 -8.57 -24.21 24.56
C ASP A 606 -9.81 -24.63 23.74
N ASP A 607 -10.80 -25.24 24.40
CA ASP A 607 -11.95 -25.86 23.76
C ASP A 607 -12.93 -24.87 23.12
N ARG A 608 -12.78 -23.57 23.43
CA ARG A 608 -13.48 -22.48 22.74
C ARG A 608 -12.91 -22.23 21.34
N ILE A 609 -11.66 -22.62 21.08
CA ILE A 609 -11.06 -22.51 19.74
C ILE A 609 -11.54 -23.68 18.89
N ALA A 610 -12.41 -23.37 17.95
CA ALA A 610 -12.99 -24.33 17.03
C ALA A 610 -13.23 -23.69 15.66
N PRO A 611 -12.60 -24.19 14.59
CA PRO A 611 -12.95 -23.83 13.22
C PRO A 611 -14.46 -24.01 13.02
N ASN A 612 -15.13 -22.96 12.57
CA ASN A 612 -16.58 -22.95 12.48
C ASN A 612 -17.10 -22.08 11.34
N ALA A 613 -18.33 -22.39 10.93
CA ALA A 613 -19.15 -21.60 10.03
C ALA A 613 -20.45 -21.23 10.75
N GLY A 614 -20.71 -19.94 10.91
CA GLY A 614 -21.99 -19.42 11.36
C GLY A 614 -22.85 -18.99 10.16
N LEU A 615 -24.09 -19.45 10.08
CA LEU A 615 -25.00 -19.12 8.99
C LEU A 615 -26.34 -18.59 9.52
N SER A 616 -26.72 -17.38 9.09
CA SER A 616 -28.07 -16.82 9.23
C SER A 616 -28.78 -16.78 7.87
N ASP A 617 -29.95 -16.15 7.80
CA ASP A 617 -30.68 -15.95 6.55
C ASP A 617 -29.96 -15.01 5.57
N SER A 618 -29.07 -14.14 6.07
CA SER A 618 -28.44 -13.05 5.29
C SER A 618 -26.91 -13.00 5.38
N VAL A 619 -26.28 -13.78 6.26
CA VAL A 619 -24.83 -13.72 6.51
C VAL A 619 -24.24 -15.11 6.75
N LEU A 620 -23.05 -15.33 6.19
CA LEU A 620 -22.13 -16.41 6.54
C LEU A 620 -20.92 -15.81 7.25
N VAL A 621 -20.50 -16.41 8.37
CA VAL A 621 -19.27 -16.06 9.09
C VAL A 621 -18.39 -17.29 9.19
N LEU A 622 -17.13 -17.17 8.77
CA LEU A 622 -16.10 -18.19 8.96
C LEU A 622 -15.08 -17.67 9.97
N SER A 623 -14.80 -18.43 11.03
CA SER A 623 -13.82 -18.04 12.05
C SER A 623 -13.25 -19.26 12.77
N ALA A 624 -12.30 -19.01 13.68
CA ALA A 624 -11.77 -20.02 14.61
C ALA A 624 -12.42 -19.96 16.01
N LEU A 625 -13.44 -19.10 16.21
CA LEU A 625 -14.13 -18.91 17.49
C LEU A 625 -15.65 -18.88 17.30
N PRO A 626 -16.39 -19.91 17.74
CA PRO A 626 -17.85 -19.94 17.67
C PRO A 626 -18.52 -18.72 18.31
N GLU A 627 -17.97 -18.19 19.42
CA GLU A 627 -18.51 -17.00 20.08
C GLU A 627 -18.39 -15.74 19.20
N LEU A 628 -17.31 -15.62 18.43
CA LEU A 628 -17.15 -14.51 17.48
C LEU A 628 -18.15 -14.64 16.33
N SER A 629 -18.33 -15.85 15.79
CA SER A 629 -19.32 -16.07 14.73
C SER A 629 -20.74 -15.76 15.21
N GLU A 630 -21.11 -16.18 16.42
CA GLU A 630 -22.41 -15.84 17.01
C GLU A 630 -22.58 -14.33 17.18
N LYS A 631 -21.54 -13.63 17.67
CA LYS A 631 -21.53 -12.17 17.82
C LYS A 631 -21.77 -11.45 16.48
N LEU A 632 -21.07 -11.84 15.42
CA LEU A 632 -21.20 -11.21 14.10
C LEU A 632 -22.53 -11.56 13.42
N LEU A 633 -23.05 -12.78 13.61
CA LEU A 633 -24.40 -13.14 13.15
C LEU A 633 -25.50 -12.36 13.86
N ALA A 634 -25.35 -12.10 15.17
CA ALA A 634 -26.31 -11.33 15.95
C ALA A 634 -26.48 -9.89 15.43
N GLY A 635 -25.45 -9.35 14.78
CA GLY A 635 -25.47 -8.05 14.15
C GLY A 635 -25.28 -6.92 15.16
N SER A 636 -24.24 -6.14 14.96
CA SER A 636 -24.13 -4.80 15.53
C SER A 636 -23.32 -3.94 14.58
N PRO A 637 -23.85 -2.78 14.14
CA PRO A 637 -23.05 -1.85 13.35
C PRO A 637 -21.88 -1.32 14.21
N PRO A 638 -20.77 -0.95 13.57
CA PRO A 638 -19.65 -0.32 14.24
C PRO A 638 -20.09 1.03 14.86
N GLU A 639 -19.67 1.32 16.09
CA GLU A 639 -19.92 2.62 16.74
C GLU A 639 -18.88 3.63 16.25
N LEU A 640 -19.13 4.22 15.08
CA LEU A 640 -18.27 5.23 14.47
C LEU A 640 -19.00 6.58 14.44
N ASP A 641 -18.34 7.59 14.96
CA ASP A 641 -18.72 8.99 14.75
C ASP A 641 -17.85 9.57 13.63
N GLY A 642 -18.29 10.65 12.99
CA GLY A 642 -17.46 11.46 12.11
C GLY A 642 -17.96 11.55 10.67
N PRO A 643 -17.26 12.32 9.83
CA PRO A 643 -17.69 12.63 8.47
C PRO A 643 -17.59 11.41 7.52
N VAL A 644 -16.79 10.40 7.89
CA VAL A 644 -16.60 9.15 7.13
C VAL A 644 -17.62 8.07 7.53
N ALA A 645 -18.34 8.24 8.65
CA ALA A 645 -19.25 7.25 9.20
C ALA A 645 -20.66 7.24 8.55
N ASP A 646 -20.83 7.91 7.41
CA ASP A 646 -22.06 7.86 6.62
C ASP A 646 -22.02 6.66 5.66
N PHE A 647 -22.65 5.56 6.10
CA PHE A 647 -22.72 4.30 5.36
C PHE A 647 -24.03 4.13 4.58
N ASP A 648 -24.98 5.07 4.72
CA ASP A 648 -26.31 5.05 4.09
C ASP A 648 -26.26 5.52 2.62
N ARG A 649 -25.12 5.30 1.96
CA ARG A 649 -24.85 5.70 0.57
C ARG A 649 -24.29 4.54 -0.24
N PRO A 650 -24.37 4.61 -1.58
CA PRO A 650 -23.64 3.67 -2.44
C PRO A 650 -22.13 3.70 -2.17
N LEU A 651 -21.58 2.55 -1.78
CA LEU A 651 -20.16 2.38 -1.44
C LEU A 651 -19.60 1.19 -2.21
N LEU A 652 -18.38 1.36 -2.73
CA LEU A 652 -17.58 0.28 -3.29
C LEU A 652 -16.96 -0.57 -2.17
N ALA A 653 -16.42 0.13 -1.17
CA ALA A 653 -15.74 -0.46 -0.03
C ALA A 653 -15.75 0.51 1.16
N ALA A 654 -15.59 -0.04 2.36
CA ALA A 654 -15.35 0.70 3.59
C ALA A 654 -14.37 -0.07 4.47
N GLY A 655 -13.63 0.63 5.32
CA GLY A 655 -12.72 0.02 6.28
C GLY A 655 -12.55 0.85 7.54
N HIS A 656 -12.24 0.19 8.64
CA HIS A 656 -11.93 0.80 9.91
C HIS A 656 -10.83 0.01 10.62
N PHE A 657 -9.95 0.70 11.34
CA PHE A 657 -8.97 0.08 12.22
C PHE A 657 -8.75 0.94 13.47
N LYS A 658 -9.04 0.36 14.64
CA LYS A 658 -8.90 0.98 15.96
C LYS A 658 -7.50 0.71 16.52
N ILE A 659 -6.56 1.58 16.17
CA ILE A 659 -5.14 1.50 16.55
C ILE A 659 -4.99 1.45 18.08
N ALA A 660 -5.64 2.37 18.81
CA ALA A 660 -5.56 2.40 20.27
C ALA A 660 -6.11 1.13 20.93
N GLY A 661 -7.21 0.59 20.39
CA GLY A 661 -7.82 -0.66 20.85
C GLY A 661 -6.94 -1.89 20.55
N PHE A 662 -6.27 -1.91 19.41
CA PHE A 662 -5.30 -2.97 19.09
C PHE A 662 -4.11 -2.94 20.05
N ILE A 663 -3.57 -1.74 20.35
CA ILE A 663 -2.51 -1.55 21.32
C ILE A 663 -2.96 -2.01 22.72
N GLU A 664 -4.19 -1.68 23.12
CA GLU A 664 -4.78 -2.12 24.38
C GLU A 664 -4.90 -3.65 24.44
N ALA A 665 -5.35 -4.29 23.37
CA ALA A 665 -5.46 -5.74 23.27
C ALA A 665 -4.08 -6.45 23.31
N ALA A 666 -3.03 -5.81 22.81
CA ALA A 666 -1.66 -6.33 22.82
C ALA A 666 -0.97 -6.21 24.19
N LYS A 667 -1.33 -5.20 25.01
CA LYS A 667 -0.66 -4.93 26.29
C LYS A 667 -0.66 -6.12 27.27
N PRO A 668 -1.76 -6.87 27.47
CA PRO A 668 -1.74 -8.09 28.29
C PRO A 668 -0.77 -9.16 27.79
N TRP A 669 -0.58 -9.29 26.47
CA TRP A 669 0.39 -10.24 25.89
C TRP A 669 1.84 -9.82 26.13
N ILE A 670 2.12 -8.52 26.06
CA ILE A 670 3.45 -7.97 26.40
C ILE A 670 3.75 -8.24 27.88
N ASP A 671 2.80 -7.97 28.77
CA ASP A 671 2.91 -8.27 30.20
C ASP A 671 3.16 -9.75 30.45
N TYR A 672 2.45 -10.62 29.72
CA TYR A 672 2.60 -12.07 29.81
C TYR A 672 3.98 -12.55 29.36
N GLY A 673 4.45 -12.11 28.18
CA GLY A 673 5.78 -12.49 27.68
C GLY A 673 6.90 -12.05 28.63
N ILE A 674 6.77 -10.87 29.23
CA ILE A 674 7.69 -10.38 30.26
C ILE A 674 7.66 -11.28 31.51
N GLN A 675 6.47 -11.68 31.96
CA GLN A 675 6.31 -12.55 33.12
C GLN A 675 6.96 -13.92 32.88
N VAL A 676 6.71 -14.54 31.72
CA VAL A 676 7.31 -15.84 31.36
C VAL A 676 8.83 -15.74 31.32
N ALA A 677 9.38 -14.67 30.73
CA ALA A 677 10.82 -14.47 30.67
C ALA A 677 11.45 -14.32 32.07
N ILE A 678 10.79 -13.59 32.99
CA ILE A 678 11.23 -13.51 34.39
C ILE A 678 11.24 -14.89 35.04
N ASP A 679 10.13 -15.63 34.93
CA ASP A 679 9.99 -16.92 35.62
C ASP A 679 11.06 -17.91 35.13
N GLN A 680 11.38 -17.92 33.82
CA GLN A 680 12.46 -18.72 33.25
C GLN A 680 13.86 -18.25 33.71
N ALA A 681 14.11 -16.95 33.75
CA ALA A 681 15.41 -16.42 34.16
C ALA A 681 15.69 -16.61 35.66
N ASP A 682 14.66 -16.57 36.51
CA ASP A 682 14.77 -16.88 37.93
C ASP A 682 15.15 -18.35 38.15
N GLU A 683 14.67 -19.27 37.30
CA GLU A 683 15.09 -20.69 37.30
C GLU A 683 16.56 -20.86 36.87
N GLU A 684 17.07 -20.00 35.99
CA GLU A 684 18.46 -20.02 35.48
C GLU A 684 19.44 -19.16 36.31
N GLY A 685 18.97 -18.46 37.35
CA GLY A 685 19.79 -17.62 38.23
C GLY A 685 20.21 -16.27 37.62
N GLY A 686 19.46 -15.75 36.65
CA GLY A 686 19.68 -14.46 36.00
C GLY A 686 19.13 -13.25 36.77
N ASN A 687 19.70 -12.06 36.57
CA ASN A 687 19.22 -10.80 37.18
C ASN A 687 18.11 -10.11 36.34
N MET A 688 17.28 -10.88 35.64
CA MET A 688 16.31 -10.36 34.68
C MET A 688 15.21 -9.52 35.35
N VAL A 689 14.83 -9.87 36.59
CA VAL A 689 13.85 -9.13 37.40
C VAL A 689 14.21 -7.65 37.54
N ALA A 690 15.48 -7.34 37.81
CA ALA A 690 15.91 -5.95 38.01
C ALA A 690 15.89 -5.15 36.69
N THR A 691 16.33 -5.76 35.59
CA THR A 691 16.31 -5.14 34.26
C THR A 691 14.88 -4.89 33.78
N VAL A 692 13.99 -5.87 33.93
CA VAL A 692 12.58 -5.73 33.55
C VAL A 692 11.87 -4.70 34.42
N GLY A 693 12.10 -4.70 35.74
CA GLY A 693 11.51 -3.73 36.65
C GLY A 693 11.85 -2.27 36.30
N PHE A 694 13.01 -2.04 35.66
CA PHE A 694 13.40 -0.73 35.14
C PHE A 694 12.74 -0.40 33.80
N ILE A 695 12.71 -1.35 32.85
CA ILE A 695 12.26 -1.11 31.47
C ILE A 695 10.73 -1.05 31.38
N LYS A 696 10.02 -1.93 32.10
CA LYS A 696 8.58 -2.13 31.93
C LYS A 696 7.74 -0.85 32.08
N PRO A 697 7.91 -0.01 33.14
CA PRO A 697 7.12 1.22 33.28
C PRO A 697 7.29 2.17 32.08
N GLN A 698 8.48 2.19 31.47
CA GLN A 698 8.79 3.06 30.34
C GLN A 698 8.17 2.55 29.05
N VAL A 699 8.12 1.23 28.87
CA VAL A 699 7.36 0.58 27.79
C VAL A 699 5.86 0.86 27.95
N ASP A 700 5.32 0.76 29.16
CA ASP A 700 3.90 1.07 29.41
C ASP A 700 3.56 2.53 29.08
N GLN A 701 4.45 3.48 29.40
CA GLN A 701 4.28 4.89 29.05
C GLN A 701 4.39 5.14 27.54
N LEU A 702 5.31 4.46 26.85
CA LEU A 702 5.42 4.58 25.39
C LEU A 702 4.17 4.03 24.69
N ILE A 703 3.67 2.90 25.18
CA ILE A 703 2.41 2.30 24.71
C ILE A 703 1.24 3.27 24.88
N GLU A 704 1.14 3.96 26.03
CA GLU A 704 0.14 4.99 26.25
C GLU A 704 0.26 6.15 25.23
N VAL A 705 1.47 6.63 24.97
CA VAL A 705 1.72 7.68 23.96
C VAL A 705 1.27 7.25 22.56
N MET A 706 1.52 6.00 22.16
CA MET A 706 1.10 5.51 20.85
C MET A 706 -0.43 5.46 20.67
N GLN A 707 -1.19 5.35 21.78
CA GLN A 707 -2.66 5.36 21.74
C GLN A 707 -3.25 6.74 21.38
N ALA A 708 -2.43 7.80 21.28
CA ALA A 708 -2.86 9.07 20.71
C ALA A 708 -3.33 8.93 19.25
N MET A 709 -2.81 7.94 18.52
CA MET A 709 -3.43 7.48 17.27
C MET A 709 -4.60 6.57 17.62
N ASP A 710 -5.81 7.10 17.56
CA ASP A 710 -7.01 6.37 17.99
C ASP A 710 -7.44 5.34 16.94
N SER A 711 -7.72 5.83 15.72
CA SER A 711 -8.28 5.01 14.67
C SER A 711 -8.10 5.60 13.27
N TYR A 712 -8.20 4.74 12.26
CA TYR A 712 -8.38 5.13 10.87
C TYR A 712 -9.70 4.59 10.33
N THR A 713 -10.47 5.42 9.64
CA THR A 713 -11.69 5.00 8.92
C THR A 713 -11.61 5.49 7.49
N GLY A 714 -12.05 4.70 6.51
CA GLY A 714 -12.10 5.10 5.12
C GLY A 714 -13.28 4.50 4.36
N VAL A 715 -13.87 5.27 3.45
CA VAL A 715 -14.92 4.82 2.54
C VAL A 715 -14.56 5.16 1.10
N THR A 716 -14.93 4.28 0.17
CA THR A 716 -14.73 4.50 -1.27
C THR A 716 -16.07 4.52 -1.99
N TYR A 717 -16.33 5.58 -2.74
CA TYR A 717 -17.57 5.77 -3.50
C TYR A 717 -17.34 6.42 -4.86
N ARG A 718 -18.36 6.36 -5.71
CA ARG A 718 -18.34 7.04 -7.01
C ARG A 718 -18.81 8.48 -6.85
N ASP A 719 -18.06 9.41 -7.43
CA ASP A 719 -18.44 10.83 -7.48
C ASP A 719 -18.08 11.42 -8.85
N GLY A 720 -19.11 11.71 -9.64
CA GLY A 720 -18.94 12.05 -11.06
C GLY A 720 -18.20 10.96 -11.84
N ASP A 721 -17.09 11.34 -12.47
CA ASP A 721 -16.23 10.44 -13.24
C ASP A 721 -15.07 9.83 -12.43
N ALA A 722 -14.93 10.17 -11.14
CA ALA A 722 -13.88 9.69 -10.26
C ALA A 722 -14.40 8.69 -9.22
N TRP A 723 -13.49 7.82 -8.75
CA TRP A 723 -13.65 7.11 -7.49
C TRP A 723 -12.99 7.91 -6.40
N VAL A 724 -13.71 8.15 -5.30
CA VAL A 724 -13.24 8.94 -4.17
C VAL A 724 -13.05 8.02 -2.99
N THR A 725 -11.85 8.01 -2.43
CA THR A 725 -11.60 7.48 -1.10
C THR A 725 -11.54 8.66 -0.12
N HIS A 726 -12.48 8.70 0.81
CA HIS A 726 -12.54 9.65 1.91
C HIS A 726 -12.08 8.95 3.18
N GLY A 727 -11.01 9.43 3.78
CA GLY A 727 -10.41 8.86 4.98
C GLY A 727 -10.37 9.85 6.15
N GLU A 728 -10.40 9.32 7.37
CA GLU A 728 -10.17 10.06 8.61
C GLU A 728 -9.13 9.30 9.44
N MET A 729 -8.05 9.98 9.81
CA MET A 729 -7.13 9.55 10.86
C MET A 729 -7.49 10.32 12.13
N ARG A 730 -8.10 9.63 13.08
CA ARG A 730 -8.48 10.22 14.35
C ARG A 730 -7.28 10.26 15.30
N ILE A 731 -6.99 11.45 15.80
CA ILE A 731 -5.91 11.71 16.75
C ILE A 731 -6.50 12.34 18.00
N ILE A 732 -6.12 11.80 19.15
CA ILE A 732 -6.56 12.27 20.46
C ILE A 732 -5.33 12.79 21.20
N ASP A 733 -5.40 14.03 21.67
CA ASP A 733 -4.41 14.53 22.62
C ASP A 733 -4.69 13.92 23.99
N LEU A 734 -3.70 13.26 24.57
CA LEU A 734 -3.88 12.52 25.82
C LEU A 734 -4.16 13.50 26.97
N GLU A 735 -5.03 13.12 27.91
CA GLU A 735 -5.26 13.92 29.12
C GLU A 735 -3.97 14.03 29.96
N ASP A 736 -3.78 15.12 30.70
CA ASP A 736 -2.60 15.37 31.55
C ASP A 736 -2.41 14.33 32.68
#